data_AF-A0A955G835-F1
#
_entry.id   AF-A0A955G835-F1
#
_cell.length_a   1.000
_cell.length_b   1.000
_cell.length_c   1.000
_cell.angle_alpha   90.00
_cell.angle_beta   90.00
_cell.angle_gamma   90.00
#
_symmetry.space_group_name_H-M   'P 1'
#
loop_
_entity.id
_entity.type
_entity.pdbx_description
1 polymer ?
#
loop_
_entity_poly.entity_id
_entity_poly.type
_entity_poly.pdbx_seq_one_letter_code
_entity_poly.pdbx_strand_id
1 'polypeptide(L)'
;MVVKQGTLRLMVSVFLIVGLVLSLLARPQRVQAFAGGNGTAGNPYQISNATELASLSSYLGGGYSSTHFVLTNDINLDVSPYNTGSGWTPIGNNSSQFIGKFDGGGHTISGLYINRPGSSRTGLFGYVANAGVVENVTLSNVNVTGGDYTGGLIGYYTSTSTVDNAHVSGTVTSNGGSGGIGGVVGWCHTSAGPVTYSSSSASINGTNRAGSLVGYAYCPIANSYSTGDVVCSTQTATWCGGLVGINAGAITNSYATGSVTGPSNSGRLGGLSSGNFSTIDSSYSTGLVSAPSGTNIGGLVGTGGTGVTNSFWDSQTSGQSTSAAGTSKTTAEMNDVATFTDTATSGLSSAWDFVSNPNNDSANNDYWAISSSFNDGYPYLSWQDTTSPPSVTTDALNNLSTNSAELAGTLSSAGTSPVTRRGFVWGASSHSAPGSVAPESSGYTTVWDDDDFALGSFSTNISSLTAGTTYYYRAFALSADGTTYGNEQSFQVLEQPDLISPVADSHSNEFDVDLNIHSAVQAGTLQLILTGNQTITLTLDNLSTGLHSFSIDPANPTSGSEVVSSSSATIPDGQYDITLQYTDSGGYMTLSDSVNDVYLDTTVPVVDSLSPANNATGVGVTDNLVIGFNEPVSLDSGDVVIHDGDNNTVETIPIDDSRVSGGSTNMISINPNSDLEYDKQYYITVDVGAISDLAGNDYAGITTDSVWRFTTIDNPDIDTDGVQNSIENSAPNSGDANNDGTLDSQQSNVVSLVNPNSNQYMTLALSSGCSITSISISPESSNTEQDDSYAYQNGLVNFTANCGSSGFESTVNIYYFGVNKENLIVRKYNANTNTYSTISTAMLTEQIIDGKLATVATYSITDGGNLDQDGLSNGVIIDPVGLGQITQIQAQEIGSSGGGGLVDTGQKLITYWIISSLFVVTPILVFYLSRSKHSNKMFN
;
A
#
# COMPACT_ATOMS: atom_id res chain seq x y z
N MET A 1 -85.66 -9.44 54.34
CA MET A 1 -85.11 -8.77 53.14
C MET A 1 -83.74 -8.12 53.44
N VAL A 2 -82.86 -8.83 54.17
CA VAL A 2 -81.64 -8.26 54.82
C VAL A 2 -80.34 -8.95 54.35
N VAL A 3 -80.38 -9.76 53.30
CA VAL A 3 -79.19 -10.54 52.84
C VAL A 3 -78.57 -9.99 51.54
N LYS A 4 -79.08 -8.88 50.97
CA LYS A 4 -78.58 -8.32 49.70
C LYS A 4 -77.69 -7.07 49.80
N GLN A 5 -77.46 -6.50 50.98
CA GLN A 5 -76.60 -5.30 51.12
C GLN A 5 -75.18 -5.58 51.63
N GLY A 6 -74.92 -6.71 52.30
CA GLY A 6 -73.58 -7.06 52.78
C GLY A 6 -72.63 -7.52 51.67
N THR A 7 -73.13 -8.32 50.73
CA THR A 7 -72.34 -8.88 49.62
C THR A 7 -72.00 -7.83 48.56
N LEU A 8 -72.86 -6.82 48.35
CA LEU A 8 -72.61 -5.75 47.38
C LEU A 8 -71.55 -4.77 47.91
N ARG A 9 -71.49 -4.48 49.22
CA ARG A 9 -70.44 -3.63 49.80
C ARG A 9 -69.08 -4.34 49.86
N LEU A 10 -69.07 -5.65 50.15
CA LEU A 10 -67.82 -6.42 50.14
C LEU A 10 -67.29 -6.60 48.71
N MET A 11 -68.16 -6.85 47.71
CA MET A 11 -67.73 -6.95 46.31
C MET A 11 -67.27 -5.62 45.74
N VAL A 12 -67.91 -4.49 46.07
CA VAL A 12 -67.46 -3.16 45.61
C VAL A 12 -66.14 -2.76 46.26
N SER A 13 -65.91 -3.06 47.55
CA SER A 13 -64.63 -2.80 48.20
C SER A 13 -63.51 -3.73 47.71
N VAL A 14 -63.80 -5.01 47.42
CA VAL A 14 -62.83 -5.94 46.81
C VAL A 14 -62.53 -5.54 45.37
N PHE A 15 -63.50 -5.08 44.57
CA PHE A 15 -63.23 -4.56 43.22
C PHE A 15 -62.47 -3.23 43.21
N LEU A 16 -62.71 -2.35 44.18
CA LEU A 16 -61.92 -1.11 44.34
C LEU A 16 -60.50 -1.39 44.81
N ILE A 17 -60.29 -2.34 45.74
CA ILE A 17 -58.95 -2.73 46.21
C ILE A 17 -58.21 -3.54 45.14
N VAL A 18 -58.87 -4.47 44.44
CA VAL A 18 -58.27 -5.22 43.31
C VAL A 18 -58.01 -4.28 42.13
N GLY A 19 -58.85 -3.28 41.87
CA GLY A 19 -58.61 -2.25 40.85
C GLY A 19 -57.48 -1.29 41.23
N LEU A 20 -57.34 -0.91 42.50
CA LEU A 20 -56.23 -0.07 43.00
C LEU A 20 -54.92 -0.87 43.07
N VAL A 21 -54.97 -2.15 43.44
CA VAL A 21 -53.81 -3.05 43.48
C VAL A 21 -53.39 -3.47 42.08
N LEU A 22 -54.32 -3.63 41.12
CA LEU A 22 -53.96 -3.81 39.69
C LEU A 22 -53.45 -2.51 39.05
N SER A 23 -53.86 -1.31 39.49
CA SER A 23 -53.25 -0.05 39.00
C SER A 23 -51.93 0.28 39.68
N LEU A 24 -51.66 -0.27 40.87
CA LEU A 24 -50.35 -0.25 41.54
C LEU A 24 -49.41 -1.38 41.08
N LEU A 25 -49.93 -2.45 40.45
CA LEU A 25 -49.16 -3.55 39.85
C LEU A 25 -49.03 -3.44 38.32
N ALA A 26 -49.89 -2.67 37.65
CA ALA A 26 -49.67 -2.22 36.28
C ALA A 26 -48.58 -1.15 36.30
N ARG A 27 -47.33 -1.57 36.46
CA ARG A 27 -46.21 -0.78 35.95
C ARG A 27 -46.56 -0.50 34.48
N PRO A 28 -46.50 0.75 34.00
CA PRO A 28 -46.55 0.96 32.56
C PRO A 28 -45.51 0.02 31.97
N GLN A 29 -45.90 -0.90 31.09
CA GLN A 29 -44.89 -1.58 30.29
C GLN A 29 -44.13 -0.45 29.61
N ARG A 30 -42.88 -0.24 30.03
CA ARG A 30 -41.97 0.64 29.29
C ARG A 30 -42.01 0.07 27.88
N VAL A 31 -42.49 0.86 26.93
CA VAL A 31 -42.13 0.66 25.53
C VAL A 31 -40.62 0.51 25.57
N GLN A 32 -40.12 -0.65 25.16
CA GLN A 32 -38.70 -0.93 25.26
C GLN A 32 -38.02 0.07 24.33
N ALA A 33 -37.43 1.13 24.90
CA ALA A 33 -36.88 2.25 24.15
C ALA A 33 -35.59 1.89 23.38
N PHE A 34 -35.12 0.65 23.57
CA PHE A 34 -33.85 0.09 23.12
C PHE A 34 -34.04 -1.38 22.78
N ALA A 35 -33.24 -1.90 21.84
CA ALA A 35 -33.31 -3.30 21.42
C ALA A 35 -33.04 -4.29 22.57
N GLY A 36 -32.26 -3.88 23.58
CA GLY A 36 -31.88 -4.71 24.72
C GLY A 36 -31.13 -3.93 25.79
N GLY A 37 -30.64 -4.64 26.81
CA GLY A 37 -29.84 -4.06 27.88
C GLY A 37 -30.62 -3.46 29.04
N ASN A 38 -29.91 -3.17 30.14
CA ASN A 38 -30.46 -2.51 31.32
C ASN A 38 -29.72 -1.21 31.69
N GLY A 39 -28.79 -0.77 30.83
CA GLY A 39 -28.04 0.48 30.99
C GLY A 39 -26.88 0.40 31.98
N THR A 40 -26.53 -0.79 32.49
CA THR A 40 -25.35 -0.98 33.33
C THR A 40 -24.10 -1.23 32.48
N ALA A 41 -22.91 -1.05 33.04
CA ALA A 41 -21.66 -1.29 32.31
C ALA A 41 -21.54 -2.71 31.73
N GLY A 42 -22.00 -3.74 32.47
CA GLY A 42 -21.98 -5.13 32.01
C GLY A 42 -23.16 -5.51 31.10
N ASN A 43 -24.13 -4.62 30.92
CA ASN A 43 -25.29 -4.85 30.06
C ASN A 43 -25.87 -3.50 29.57
N PRO A 44 -25.12 -2.77 28.72
CA PRO A 44 -25.48 -1.44 28.24
C PRO A 44 -26.78 -1.49 27.43
N TYR A 45 -27.51 -0.37 27.36
CA TYR A 45 -28.65 -0.26 26.46
C TYR A 45 -28.19 -0.37 25.01
N GLN A 46 -28.80 -1.29 24.26
CA GLN A 46 -28.43 -1.60 22.88
C GLN A 46 -29.25 -0.77 21.90
N ILE A 47 -28.57 -0.13 20.95
CA ILE A 47 -29.14 0.77 19.94
C ILE A 47 -28.92 0.17 18.57
N SER A 48 -29.99 -0.16 17.88
CA SER A 48 -29.99 -0.87 16.59
C SER A 48 -30.59 -0.05 15.45
N ASN A 49 -31.23 1.10 15.75
CA ASN A 49 -31.86 1.96 14.76
C ASN A 49 -31.95 3.44 15.22
N ALA A 50 -32.32 4.32 14.29
CA ALA A 50 -32.38 5.77 14.50
C ALA A 50 -33.37 6.20 15.59
N THR A 51 -34.49 5.49 15.77
CA THR A 51 -35.48 5.80 16.81
C THR A 51 -34.99 5.48 18.21
N GLU A 52 -34.26 4.39 18.36
CA GLU A 52 -33.58 4.03 19.62
C GLU A 52 -32.47 5.03 19.93
N LEU A 53 -31.67 5.43 18.93
CA LEU A 53 -30.65 6.48 19.11
C LEU A 53 -31.28 7.80 19.58
N ALA A 54 -32.40 8.22 18.98
CA ALA A 54 -33.10 9.44 19.37
C ALA A 54 -33.67 9.38 20.79
N SER A 55 -33.94 8.18 21.30
CA SER A 55 -34.47 7.95 22.66
C SER A 55 -33.47 8.30 23.76
N LEU A 56 -32.18 8.48 23.44
CA LEU A 56 -31.15 8.95 24.40
C LEU A 56 -31.51 10.30 25.00
N SER A 57 -32.26 11.13 24.28
CA SER A 57 -32.77 12.41 24.78
C SER A 57 -33.64 12.31 26.04
N SER A 58 -34.14 11.11 26.37
CA SER A 58 -34.89 10.83 27.61
C SER A 58 -34.01 10.45 28.80
N TYR A 59 -32.70 10.26 28.60
CA TYR A 59 -31.72 9.81 29.59
C TYR A 59 -30.65 10.87 29.86
N LEU A 60 -31.11 12.11 30.12
CA LEU A 60 -30.27 13.30 30.32
C LEU A 60 -30.36 13.83 31.76
N GLY A 61 -29.31 14.50 32.22
CA GLY A 61 -29.23 15.11 33.55
C GLY A 61 -28.83 14.13 34.68
N GLY A 62 -28.76 14.65 35.90
CA GLY A 62 -28.02 14.07 37.05
C GLY A 62 -28.34 12.62 37.45
N GLY A 63 -29.48 12.06 37.02
CA GLY A 63 -29.87 10.69 37.37
C GLY A 63 -29.25 9.59 36.49
N TYR A 64 -28.51 9.94 35.44
CA TYR A 64 -28.10 9.00 34.40
C TYR A 64 -26.59 8.83 34.23
N SER A 65 -25.77 9.31 35.17
CA SER A 65 -24.29 9.26 35.06
C SER A 65 -23.71 7.85 34.95
N SER A 66 -24.38 6.84 35.52
CA SER A 66 -23.97 5.44 35.42
C SER A 66 -24.61 4.70 34.24
N THR A 67 -25.31 5.39 33.35
CA THR A 67 -26.05 4.76 32.25
C THR A 67 -25.13 4.56 31.05
N HIS A 68 -25.11 3.35 30.51
CA HIS A 68 -24.28 2.95 29.39
C HIS A 68 -25.14 2.62 28.16
N PHE A 69 -24.68 3.05 27.00
CA PHE A 69 -25.31 2.85 25.70
C PHE A 69 -24.27 2.29 24.72
N VAL A 70 -24.68 1.34 23.89
CA VAL A 70 -23.83 0.78 22.84
C VAL A 70 -24.61 0.63 21.54
N LEU A 71 -24.01 0.97 20.39
CA LEU A 71 -24.59 0.60 19.10
C LEU A 71 -24.38 -0.90 18.85
N THR A 72 -25.36 -1.53 18.21
CA THR A 72 -25.26 -2.93 17.78
C THR A 72 -25.40 -3.11 16.28
N ASN A 73 -25.64 -2.01 15.56
CA ASN A 73 -25.77 -1.94 14.10
C ASN A 73 -25.33 -0.55 13.64
N ASP A 74 -24.97 -0.43 12.36
CA ASP A 74 -24.91 0.86 11.69
C ASP A 74 -26.27 1.55 11.67
N ILE A 75 -26.27 2.88 11.81
CA ILE A 75 -27.47 3.70 11.95
C ILE A 75 -27.55 4.71 10.82
N ASN A 76 -28.53 4.57 9.93
CA ASN A 76 -28.81 5.59 8.91
C ASN A 76 -29.76 6.67 9.46
N LEU A 77 -29.30 7.92 9.51
CA LEU A 77 -30.09 9.10 9.88
C LEU A 77 -30.62 9.90 8.67
N ASP A 78 -30.26 9.52 7.44
CA ASP A 78 -30.85 10.07 6.21
C ASP A 78 -32.24 9.46 5.93
N VAL A 79 -33.09 9.47 6.94
CA VAL A 79 -34.45 8.95 6.90
C VAL A 79 -35.39 9.87 7.68
N SER A 80 -36.64 9.95 7.23
CA SER A 80 -37.65 10.76 7.93
C SER A 80 -37.92 10.19 9.33
N PRO A 81 -38.08 11.03 10.37
CA PRO A 81 -38.12 12.51 10.33
C PRO A 81 -36.75 13.20 10.46
N TYR A 82 -35.67 12.45 10.66
CA TYR A 82 -34.34 12.98 11.04
C TYR A 82 -33.63 13.77 9.93
N ASN A 83 -34.01 13.57 8.67
CA ASN A 83 -33.47 14.30 7.51
C ASN A 83 -34.40 15.39 6.95
N THR A 84 -35.46 15.75 7.66
CA THR A 84 -36.45 16.75 7.19
C THR A 84 -36.49 17.99 8.08
N GLY A 85 -36.84 19.15 7.51
CA GLY A 85 -36.99 20.40 8.27
C GLY A 85 -35.69 20.83 8.94
N SER A 86 -35.68 20.94 10.27
CA SER A 86 -34.44 21.21 11.03
C SER A 86 -33.55 19.99 11.24
N GLY A 87 -34.01 18.79 10.88
CA GLY A 87 -33.29 17.54 11.04
C GLY A 87 -33.15 17.05 12.49
N TRP A 88 -32.10 16.27 12.75
CA TRP A 88 -31.78 15.64 14.03
C TRP A 88 -31.80 16.62 15.20
N THR A 89 -32.49 16.31 16.31
CA THR A 89 -32.45 17.18 17.50
C THR A 89 -31.26 16.78 18.37
N PRO A 90 -30.30 17.70 18.65
CA PRO A 90 -29.10 17.38 19.42
C PRO A 90 -29.40 16.73 20.78
N ILE A 91 -28.63 15.70 21.14
CA ILE A 91 -28.72 15.03 22.44
C ILE A 91 -28.00 15.89 23.49
N GLY A 92 -28.73 16.30 24.53
CA GLY A 92 -28.16 17.12 25.60
C GLY A 92 -28.24 18.63 25.31
N ASN A 93 -28.54 19.41 26.34
CA ASN A 93 -28.60 20.87 26.29
C ASN A 93 -28.17 21.49 27.64
N ASN A 94 -28.28 22.81 27.78
CA ASN A 94 -27.84 23.54 28.98
C ASN A 94 -28.56 23.14 30.28
N SER A 95 -29.80 22.68 30.18
CA SER A 95 -30.64 22.30 31.33
C SER A 95 -30.58 20.80 31.60
N SER A 96 -30.23 19.99 30.61
CA SER A 96 -30.15 18.54 30.70
C SER A 96 -29.05 18.04 29.78
N GLN A 97 -27.84 17.93 30.31
CA GLN A 97 -26.67 17.44 29.58
C GLN A 97 -26.70 15.93 29.44
N PHE A 98 -26.01 15.40 28.42
CA PHE A 98 -25.64 14.00 28.40
C PHE A 98 -24.50 13.78 29.40
N ILE A 99 -24.68 12.84 30.33
CA ILE A 99 -23.70 12.57 31.40
C ILE A 99 -23.39 11.07 31.54
N GLY A 100 -23.94 10.23 30.66
CA GLY A 100 -23.68 8.77 30.63
C GLY A 100 -22.51 8.41 29.72
N LYS A 101 -22.38 7.12 29.40
CA LYS A 101 -21.40 6.59 28.44
C LYS A 101 -22.09 6.15 27.15
N PHE A 102 -21.64 6.67 26.02
CA PHE A 102 -22.06 6.26 24.69
C PHE A 102 -20.87 5.64 23.96
N ASP A 103 -21.01 4.36 23.61
CA ASP A 103 -20.04 3.58 22.86
C ASP A 103 -20.62 3.28 21.46
N GLY A 104 -19.93 3.70 20.41
CA GLY A 104 -20.34 3.42 19.04
C GLY A 104 -20.11 1.97 18.61
N GLY A 105 -19.42 1.15 19.41
CA GLY A 105 -19.32 -0.30 19.22
C GLY A 105 -18.67 -0.74 17.90
N GLY A 106 -17.91 0.15 17.24
CA GLY A 106 -17.34 -0.09 15.91
C GLY A 106 -18.33 0.14 14.75
N HIS A 107 -19.54 0.63 15.03
CA HIS A 107 -20.57 0.90 14.03
C HIS A 107 -20.56 2.34 13.53
N THR A 108 -21.09 2.55 12.33
CA THR A 108 -21.19 3.86 11.68
C THR A 108 -22.60 4.45 11.82
N ILE A 109 -22.68 5.72 12.19
CA ILE A 109 -23.90 6.53 12.05
C ILE A 109 -23.75 7.39 10.79
N SER A 110 -24.60 7.18 9.79
CA SER A 110 -24.52 7.87 8.50
C SER A 110 -25.63 8.89 8.29
N GLY A 111 -25.37 9.92 7.48
CA GLY A 111 -26.42 10.83 6.99
C GLY A 111 -27.01 11.77 8.05
N LEU A 112 -26.25 12.11 9.10
CA LEU A 112 -26.69 13.05 10.12
C LEU A 112 -26.98 14.42 9.50
N TYR A 113 -28.26 14.80 9.43
CA TYR A 113 -28.69 16.12 8.97
C TYR A 113 -29.13 17.02 10.13
N ILE A 114 -28.56 18.21 10.23
CA ILE A 114 -28.99 19.26 11.16
C ILE A 114 -29.01 20.61 10.43
N ASN A 115 -30.13 21.33 10.49
CA ASN A 115 -30.26 22.68 9.94
C ASN A 115 -30.86 23.65 10.97
N ARG A 116 -29.99 24.18 11.83
CA ARG A 116 -30.33 25.10 12.93
C ARG A 116 -29.32 26.27 13.01
N PRO A 117 -29.20 27.12 11.97
CA PRO A 117 -28.16 28.16 11.90
C PRO A 117 -28.18 29.18 13.05
N GLY A 118 -29.32 29.37 13.72
CA GLY A 118 -29.45 30.26 14.88
C GLY A 118 -29.26 29.58 16.25
N SER A 119 -29.01 28.27 16.30
CA SER A 119 -28.90 27.51 17.56
C SER A 119 -27.45 27.17 17.87
N SER A 120 -27.02 27.50 19.08
CA SER A 120 -25.70 27.11 19.59
C SER A 120 -25.69 25.69 20.14
N ARG A 121 -24.49 25.09 20.28
CA ARG A 121 -24.29 23.74 20.86
C ARG A 121 -24.98 22.68 20.02
N THR A 122 -24.55 22.62 18.77
CA THR A 122 -25.14 21.78 17.73
C THR A 122 -24.18 20.65 17.38
N GLY A 123 -24.72 19.46 17.16
CA GLY A 123 -24.03 18.21 16.81
C GLY A 123 -24.97 17.03 17.08
N LEU A 124 -24.50 15.79 16.88
CA LEU A 124 -25.23 14.61 17.34
C LEU A 124 -25.56 14.76 18.83
N PHE A 125 -24.55 15.15 19.61
CA PHE A 125 -24.66 15.63 20.99
C PHE A 125 -24.52 17.15 21.02
N GLY A 126 -25.50 17.83 21.61
CA GLY A 126 -25.41 19.27 21.83
C GLY A 126 -24.50 19.60 23.02
N TYR A 127 -24.67 18.90 24.15
CA TYR A 127 -23.94 19.16 25.38
C TYR A 127 -23.66 17.87 26.18
N VAL A 128 -22.37 17.52 26.31
CA VAL A 128 -21.86 16.46 27.19
C VAL A 128 -21.17 17.04 28.44
N ALA A 129 -21.43 16.50 29.64
CA ALA A 129 -20.84 17.00 30.87
C ALA A 129 -20.73 15.93 31.96
N ASN A 130 -20.15 16.30 33.10
CA ASN A 130 -20.10 15.55 34.37
C ASN A 130 -19.62 14.10 34.19
N ALA A 131 -18.43 13.95 33.63
CA ALA A 131 -17.82 12.67 33.30
C ALA A 131 -18.59 11.83 32.27
N GLY A 132 -19.45 12.45 31.46
CA GLY A 132 -20.01 11.80 30.28
C GLY A 132 -18.92 11.39 29.29
N VAL A 133 -19.07 10.21 28.69
CA VAL A 133 -18.08 9.59 27.79
C VAL A 133 -18.72 9.35 26.43
N VAL A 134 -18.02 9.72 25.36
CA VAL A 134 -18.40 9.40 23.98
C VAL A 134 -17.20 8.73 23.33
N GLU A 135 -17.34 7.45 22.97
CA GLU A 135 -16.23 6.65 22.44
C GLU A 135 -16.61 5.76 21.24
N ASN A 136 -15.63 5.41 20.41
CA ASN A 136 -15.77 4.49 19.26
C ASN A 136 -16.85 4.89 18.26
N VAL A 137 -16.99 6.19 17.99
CA VAL A 137 -18.09 6.72 17.16
C VAL A 137 -17.58 7.13 15.79
N THR A 138 -18.10 6.49 14.74
CA THR A 138 -17.91 6.93 13.35
C THR A 138 -19.17 7.62 12.85
N LEU A 139 -19.07 8.91 12.52
CA LEU A 139 -20.10 9.66 11.79
C LEU A 139 -19.68 9.81 10.33
N SER A 140 -20.47 9.27 9.41
CA SER A 140 -20.19 9.37 7.97
C SER A 140 -21.22 10.26 7.26
N ASN A 141 -20.76 11.09 6.32
CA ASN A 141 -21.61 11.95 5.51
C ASN A 141 -22.55 12.84 6.34
N VAL A 142 -21.99 13.56 7.33
CA VAL A 142 -22.77 14.53 8.10
C VAL A 142 -23.05 15.79 7.26
N ASN A 143 -24.20 16.41 7.48
CA ASN A 143 -24.54 17.74 6.97
C ASN A 143 -25.12 18.55 8.12
N VAL A 144 -24.25 19.25 8.84
CA VAL A 144 -24.59 19.96 10.08
C VAL A 144 -24.43 21.46 9.88
N THR A 145 -25.53 22.20 9.99
CA THR A 145 -25.55 23.66 10.01
C THR A 145 -26.03 24.15 11.38
N GLY A 146 -25.19 24.88 12.10
CA GLY A 146 -25.45 25.40 13.45
C GLY A 146 -25.03 26.86 13.66
N GLY A 147 -25.19 27.36 14.89
CA GLY A 147 -24.66 28.65 15.35
C GLY A 147 -23.33 28.49 16.08
N ASP A 148 -23.14 29.19 17.20
CA ASP A 148 -21.92 29.08 18.01
C ASP A 148 -21.76 27.68 18.66
N TYR A 149 -20.54 27.14 18.77
CA TYR A 149 -20.26 25.81 19.33
C TYR A 149 -20.92 24.70 18.51
N THR A 150 -20.55 24.61 17.23
CA THR A 150 -21.08 23.60 16.32
C THR A 150 -20.01 22.52 16.09
N GLY A 151 -20.33 21.30 16.48
CA GLY A 151 -19.57 20.09 16.16
C GLY A 151 -20.39 19.18 15.25
N GLY A 152 -19.75 18.34 14.44
CA GLY A 152 -20.45 17.21 13.84
C GLY A 152 -20.91 16.22 14.92
N LEU A 153 -19.98 15.80 15.80
CA LEU A 153 -20.29 14.90 16.92
C LEU A 153 -20.77 15.65 18.17
N ILE A 154 -19.98 16.59 18.70
CA ILE A 154 -20.29 17.30 19.96
C ILE A 154 -20.22 18.81 19.78
N GLY A 155 -21.30 19.52 20.10
CA GLY A 155 -21.30 20.98 20.13
C GLY A 155 -20.40 21.54 21.24
N TYR A 156 -20.63 21.14 22.49
CA TYR A 156 -19.89 21.60 23.66
C TYR A 156 -19.71 20.50 24.72
N TYR A 157 -18.52 20.37 25.32
CA TYR A 157 -18.35 19.49 26.49
C TYR A 157 -17.41 20.00 27.59
N THR A 158 -17.59 19.47 28.82
CA THR A 158 -16.97 19.98 30.05
C THR A 158 -16.91 18.95 31.19
N SER A 159 -16.48 19.35 32.39
CA SER A 159 -16.50 18.58 33.65
C SER A 159 -15.99 17.14 33.52
N THR A 160 -14.73 16.99 33.13
CA THR A 160 -13.99 15.73 32.94
C THR A 160 -14.61 14.73 31.98
N SER A 161 -15.57 15.16 31.15
CA SER A 161 -16.06 14.37 30.02
C SER A 161 -14.95 14.14 28.99
N THR A 162 -15.02 13.04 28.27
CA THR A 162 -13.97 12.61 27.32
C THR A 162 -14.56 12.27 25.96
N VAL A 163 -13.73 12.39 24.93
CA VAL A 163 -14.00 11.91 23.57
C VAL A 163 -12.85 11.02 23.15
N ASP A 164 -13.15 9.79 22.76
CA ASP A 164 -12.13 8.81 22.38
C ASP A 164 -12.53 8.07 21.11
N ASN A 165 -11.60 7.83 20.20
CA ASN A 165 -11.85 7.05 18.97
C ASN A 165 -13.09 7.54 18.18
N ALA A 166 -13.13 8.86 17.91
CA ALA A 166 -14.24 9.50 17.22
C ALA A 166 -13.83 10.00 15.83
N HIS A 167 -14.56 9.58 14.80
CA HIS A 167 -14.25 9.88 13.40
C HIS A 167 -15.44 10.56 12.72
N VAL A 168 -15.22 11.70 12.06
CA VAL A 168 -16.30 12.46 11.41
C VAL A 168 -15.94 12.83 9.97
N SER A 169 -16.83 12.52 9.02
CA SER A 169 -16.76 12.95 7.62
C SER A 169 -18.02 13.68 7.16
N GLY A 170 -17.93 14.47 6.09
CA GLY A 170 -19.05 15.24 5.53
C GLY A 170 -18.82 16.75 5.60
N THR A 171 -19.85 17.53 5.94
CA THR A 171 -19.80 18.99 6.00
C THR A 171 -20.37 19.53 7.30
N VAL A 172 -19.63 20.43 7.95
CA VAL A 172 -20.08 21.18 9.13
C VAL A 172 -19.99 22.67 8.82
N THR A 173 -21.12 23.37 9.00
CA THR A 173 -21.28 24.79 8.73
C THR A 173 -21.73 25.52 10.00
N SER A 174 -21.14 26.69 10.27
CA SER A 174 -21.56 27.55 11.38
C SER A 174 -21.84 28.97 10.90
N ASN A 175 -23.01 29.48 11.27
CA ASN A 175 -23.41 30.87 11.09
C ASN A 175 -23.28 31.68 12.39
N GLY A 176 -22.54 31.15 13.37
CA GLY A 176 -22.24 31.82 14.63
C GLY A 176 -21.33 33.04 14.45
N GLY A 177 -21.22 33.89 15.46
CA GLY A 177 -20.33 35.07 15.38
C GLY A 177 -19.05 34.92 16.20
N SER A 178 -19.01 33.99 17.15
CA SER A 178 -18.00 34.00 18.22
C SER A 178 -17.63 32.63 18.80
N GLY A 179 -18.42 31.59 18.53
CA GLY A 179 -18.18 30.23 19.00
C GLY A 179 -17.23 29.45 18.09
N GLY A 180 -16.69 28.35 18.61
CA GLY A 180 -15.87 27.42 17.83
C GLY A 180 -16.71 26.52 16.94
N ILE A 181 -16.14 26.12 15.80
CA ILE A 181 -16.67 25.10 14.90
C ILE A 181 -15.62 24.03 14.65
N GLY A 182 -16.03 22.75 14.74
CA GLY A 182 -15.18 21.65 14.27
C GLY A 182 -15.95 20.42 13.83
N GLY A 183 -15.25 19.48 13.21
CA GLY A 183 -15.83 18.23 12.72
C GLY A 183 -16.23 17.32 13.87
N VAL A 184 -15.33 17.09 14.83
CA VAL A 184 -15.63 16.28 16.01
C VAL A 184 -16.25 17.16 17.10
N VAL A 185 -15.58 18.26 17.47
CA VAL A 185 -16.01 19.09 18.60
C VAL A 185 -16.05 20.58 18.23
N GLY A 186 -17.15 21.25 18.55
CA GLY A 186 -17.24 22.72 18.43
C GLY A 186 -16.37 23.43 19.48
N TRP A 187 -16.55 23.09 20.76
CA TRP A 187 -15.77 23.64 21.88
C TRP A 187 -15.60 22.64 23.02
N CYS A 188 -14.38 22.47 23.52
CA CYS A 188 -14.12 21.78 24.80
C CYS A 188 -13.64 22.76 25.87
N HIS A 189 -14.23 22.68 27.07
CA HIS A 189 -13.98 23.60 28.19
C HIS A 189 -12.67 23.28 28.94
N THR A 190 -12.17 24.21 29.77
CA THR A 190 -10.93 24.02 30.57
C THR A 190 -10.98 22.86 31.55
N SER A 191 -12.17 22.47 31.98
CA SER A 191 -12.38 21.34 32.87
C SER A 191 -12.68 20.04 32.12
N ALA A 192 -12.67 20.02 30.79
CA ALA A 192 -12.91 18.83 29.98
C ALA A 192 -11.71 17.87 30.01
N GLY A 193 -11.97 16.58 29.86
CA GLY A 193 -10.95 15.57 29.58
C GLY A 193 -10.52 15.61 28.10
N PRO A 194 -9.64 14.68 27.67
CA PRO A 194 -9.02 14.75 26.34
C PRO A 194 -9.96 14.37 25.19
N VAL A 195 -9.56 14.81 23.99
CA VAL A 195 -9.94 14.20 22.70
C VAL A 195 -8.78 13.32 22.24
N THR A 196 -8.99 12.01 22.14
CA THR A 196 -7.94 11.03 21.82
C THR A 196 -8.33 10.11 20.67
N TYR A 197 -7.35 9.61 19.91
CA TYR A 197 -7.54 8.62 18.83
C TYR A 197 -8.61 9.00 17.80
N SER A 198 -8.87 10.30 17.67
CA SER A 198 -10.00 10.84 16.92
C SER A 198 -9.54 11.47 15.61
N SER A 199 -10.40 11.46 14.60
CA SER A 199 -10.12 12.10 13.31
C SER A 199 -11.29 12.85 12.69
N SER A 200 -10.96 13.77 11.78
CA SER A 200 -11.96 14.48 10.98
C SER A 200 -11.51 14.67 9.53
N SER A 201 -12.32 14.18 8.60
CA SER A 201 -12.27 14.52 7.17
C SER A 201 -13.40 15.46 6.76
N ALA A 202 -14.14 16.02 7.73
CA ALA A 202 -15.25 16.92 7.46
C ALA A 202 -14.78 18.28 6.91
N SER A 203 -15.41 18.74 5.85
CA SER A 203 -15.24 20.10 5.33
C SER A 203 -15.93 21.10 6.28
N ILE A 204 -15.15 22.05 6.79
CA ILE A 204 -15.60 23.06 7.75
C ILE A 204 -15.85 24.38 7.03
N ASN A 205 -17.10 24.84 7.07
CA ASN A 205 -17.51 26.13 6.53
C ASN A 205 -17.91 27.06 7.68
N GLY A 206 -16.93 27.79 8.19
CA GLY A 206 -17.03 28.52 9.46
C GLY A 206 -16.93 30.03 9.33
N THR A 207 -17.42 30.72 10.34
CA THR A 207 -17.32 32.17 10.48
C THR A 207 -16.15 32.60 11.37
N ASN A 208 -15.87 31.89 12.48
CA ASN A 208 -14.75 32.18 13.39
C ASN A 208 -14.33 30.92 14.18
N ARG A 209 -13.08 30.85 14.65
CA ARG A 209 -12.53 29.76 15.49
C ARG A 209 -12.82 28.36 14.91
N ALA A 210 -12.40 28.16 13.67
CA ALA A 210 -12.64 26.94 12.91
C ALA A 210 -11.44 26.01 12.93
N GLY A 211 -11.66 24.75 13.27
CA GLY A 211 -10.67 23.68 13.12
C GLY A 211 -11.34 22.40 12.66
N SER A 212 -10.71 21.63 11.78
CA SER A 212 -11.32 20.41 11.23
C SER A 212 -11.65 19.39 12.31
N LEU A 213 -10.79 19.22 13.32
CA LEU A 213 -11.09 18.35 14.45
C LEU A 213 -11.86 19.09 15.55
N VAL A 214 -11.29 20.21 16.04
CA VAL A 214 -11.85 20.98 17.17
C VAL A 214 -11.86 22.48 16.88
N GLY A 215 -12.98 23.16 17.11
CA GLY A 215 -13.05 24.62 16.94
C GLY A 215 -12.24 25.40 17.97
N TYR A 216 -12.54 25.22 19.25
CA TYR A 216 -11.78 25.78 20.37
C TYR A 216 -11.44 24.69 21.38
N ALA A 217 -10.14 24.38 21.49
CA ALA A 217 -9.61 23.40 22.40
C ALA A 217 -9.03 24.01 23.69
N TYR A 218 -9.72 23.88 24.84
CA TYR A 218 -9.07 24.01 26.16
C TYR A 218 -8.69 22.66 26.77
N CYS A 219 -9.20 21.58 26.20
CA CYS A 219 -8.87 20.20 26.53
C CYS A 219 -7.57 19.77 25.85
N PRO A 220 -6.88 18.74 26.37
CA PRO A 220 -5.83 18.07 25.63
C PRO A 220 -6.37 17.38 24.38
N ILE A 221 -5.58 17.37 23.31
CA ILE A 221 -5.80 16.61 22.08
C ILE A 221 -4.58 15.72 21.88
N ALA A 222 -4.78 14.41 21.71
CA ALA A 222 -3.66 13.48 21.56
C ALA A 222 -3.95 12.37 20.56
N ASN A 223 -2.92 11.94 19.82
CA ASN A 223 -3.01 10.80 18.89
C ASN A 223 -4.15 11.00 17.89
N SER A 224 -4.28 12.21 17.36
CA SER A 224 -5.45 12.64 16.58
C SER A 224 -5.06 13.38 15.33
N TYR A 225 -5.87 13.30 14.28
CA TYR A 225 -5.54 13.93 13.00
C TYR A 225 -6.74 14.54 12.27
N SER A 226 -6.48 15.38 11.28
CA SER A 226 -7.53 15.88 10.40
C SER A 226 -7.07 16.05 8.96
N THR A 227 -7.92 15.62 8.03
CA THR A 227 -7.72 15.79 6.58
C THR A 227 -8.76 16.71 5.94
N GLY A 228 -9.80 17.11 6.69
CA GLY A 228 -10.88 17.93 6.17
C GLY A 228 -10.49 19.40 5.98
N ASP A 229 -10.91 20.00 4.88
CA ASP A 229 -10.66 21.40 4.55
C ASP A 229 -11.38 22.38 5.49
N VAL A 230 -10.74 23.52 5.77
CA VAL A 230 -11.28 24.59 6.61
C VAL A 230 -11.39 25.88 5.81
N VAL A 231 -12.63 26.33 5.59
CA VAL A 231 -12.94 27.59 4.91
C VAL A 231 -13.58 28.57 5.88
N CYS A 232 -12.94 29.73 6.02
CA CYS A 232 -13.38 30.80 6.91
C CYS A 232 -13.86 32.03 6.15
N SER A 233 -15.06 32.51 6.47
CA SER A 233 -15.78 33.50 5.65
C SER A 233 -16.00 34.88 6.29
N THR A 234 -15.66 35.11 7.57
CA THR A 234 -15.89 36.45 8.17
C THR A 234 -14.75 37.42 7.95
N GLN A 235 -15.08 38.71 7.86
CA GLN A 235 -14.11 39.76 7.56
C GLN A 235 -13.47 40.41 8.82
N THR A 236 -13.73 39.90 10.02
CA THR A 236 -13.18 40.48 11.27
C THR A 236 -12.66 39.41 12.23
N ALA A 237 -11.34 39.38 12.41
CA ALA A 237 -10.61 38.57 13.39
C ALA A 237 -10.93 37.06 13.33
N THR A 238 -10.72 36.45 12.17
CA THR A 238 -10.86 34.99 11.98
C THR A 238 -9.68 34.22 12.55
N TRP A 239 -9.98 33.04 13.12
CA TRP A 239 -9.01 32.08 13.65
C TRP A 239 -9.29 30.73 13.04
N CYS A 240 -8.48 30.30 12.08
CA CYS A 240 -8.72 29.07 11.34
C CYS A 240 -7.44 28.22 11.32
N GLY A 241 -7.53 27.00 11.83
CA GLY A 241 -6.43 26.05 11.80
C GLY A 241 -6.86 24.73 11.21
N GLY A 242 -5.94 23.96 10.63
CA GLY A 242 -6.29 22.67 10.02
C GLY A 242 -6.84 21.71 11.06
N LEU A 243 -6.13 21.48 12.17
CA LEU A 243 -6.60 20.62 13.27
C LEU A 243 -7.53 21.38 14.22
N VAL A 244 -7.06 22.54 14.70
CA VAL A 244 -7.71 23.31 15.76
C VAL A 244 -7.81 24.78 15.40
N GLY A 245 -8.98 25.40 15.60
CA GLY A 245 -9.12 26.84 15.47
C GLY A 245 -8.25 27.57 16.50
N ILE A 246 -8.63 27.53 17.77
CA ILE A 246 -7.78 28.06 18.87
C ILE A 246 -7.38 26.92 19.81
N ASN A 247 -6.07 26.81 20.05
CA ASN A 247 -5.51 25.89 21.02
C ASN A 247 -5.15 26.59 22.34
N ALA A 248 -5.68 26.08 23.44
CA ALA A 248 -5.38 26.43 24.82
C ALA A 248 -5.20 25.18 25.71
N GLY A 249 -5.21 23.97 25.12
CA GLY A 249 -4.84 22.70 25.76
C GLY A 249 -3.55 22.14 25.16
N ALA A 250 -3.04 21.02 25.69
CA ALA A 250 -1.88 20.36 25.09
C ALA A 250 -2.29 19.66 23.78
N ILE A 251 -1.54 19.82 22.70
CA ILE A 251 -1.64 18.99 21.50
C ILE A 251 -0.40 18.09 21.43
N THR A 252 -0.58 16.78 21.31
CA THR A 252 0.53 15.81 21.26
C THR A 252 0.27 14.73 20.21
N ASN A 253 1.27 14.34 19.44
CA ASN A 253 1.15 13.24 18.47
C ASN A 253 -0.03 13.46 17.51
N SER A 254 -0.04 14.59 16.82
CA SER A 254 -1.20 15.02 16.04
C SER A 254 -0.83 15.71 14.75
N TYR A 255 -1.67 15.59 13.73
CA TYR A 255 -1.37 16.22 12.45
C TYR A 255 -2.57 16.69 11.64
N ALA A 256 -2.33 17.62 10.71
CA ALA A 256 -3.33 18.13 9.79
C ALA A 256 -2.84 18.21 8.34
N THR A 257 -3.63 17.68 7.40
CA THR A 257 -3.32 17.70 5.97
C THR A 257 -4.35 18.48 5.13
N GLY A 258 -5.53 18.78 5.69
CA GLY A 258 -6.57 19.56 5.01
C GLY A 258 -6.16 21.03 4.80
N SER A 259 -6.67 21.64 3.72
CA SER A 259 -6.36 23.03 3.40
C SER A 259 -7.04 24.01 4.36
N VAL A 260 -6.42 25.17 4.58
CA VAL A 260 -6.95 26.26 5.42
C VAL A 260 -7.04 27.53 4.59
N THR A 261 -8.28 27.90 4.25
CA THR A 261 -8.57 29.09 3.44
C THR A 261 -9.24 30.18 4.27
N GLY A 262 -8.60 31.35 4.32
CA GLY A 262 -9.08 32.52 5.04
C GLY A 262 -9.68 33.63 4.15
N PRO A 263 -10.38 34.58 4.77
CA PRO A 263 -11.01 35.72 4.10
C PRO A 263 -9.97 36.76 3.63
N SER A 264 -10.39 37.66 2.74
CA SER A 264 -9.52 38.70 2.17
C SER A 264 -9.07 39.80 3.13
N ASN A 265 -9.68 39.96 4.32
CA ASN A 265 -9.52 41.16 5.17
C ASN A 265 -9.20 40.83 6.65
N SER A 266 -8.17 40.01 6.89
CA SER A 266 -7.63 39.58 8.19
C SER A 266 -8.17 38.24 8.71
N GLY A 267 -7.36 37.19 8.47
CA GLY A 267 -7.40 35.95 9.22
C GLY A 267 -6.05 35.56 9.80
N ARG A 268 -6.09 35.03 11.02
CA ARG A 268 -4.99 34.30 11.62
C ARG A 268 -5.16 32.86 11.16
N LEU A 269 -4.21 32.34 10.38
CA LEU A 269 -4.30 31.00 9.83
C LEU A 269 -3.09 30.19 10.24
N GLY A 270 -3.29 28.92 10.58
CA GLY A 270 -2.18 27.99 10.81
C GLY A 270 -2.49 26.62 10.22
N GLY A 271 -1.50 25.94 9.66
CA GLY A 271 -1.70 24.59 9.12
C GLY A 271 -2.22 23.61 10.19
N LEU A 272 -1.71 23.68 11.42
CA LEU A 272 -2.21 22.90 12.55
C LEU A 272 -3.17 23.71 13.43
N SER A 273 -2.75 24.91 13.86
CA SER A 273 -3.57 25.79 14.71
C SER A 273 -3.47 27.27 14.37
N SER A 274 -4.58 28.00 14.38
CA SER A 274 -4.52 29.45 14.14
C SER A 274 -3.80 30.18 15.27
N GLY A 275 -4.18 29.86 16.51
CA GLY A 275 -3.66 30.49 17.72
C GLY A 275 -3.27 29.45 18.73
N ASN A 276 -2.00 29.45 19.15
CA ASN A 276 -1.52 28.54 20.19
C ASN A 276 -1.18 29.27 21.50
N PHE A 277 -1.87 28.91 22.57
CA PHE A 277 -1.72 29.45 23.93
C PHE A 277 -1.28 28.39 24.95
N SER A 278 -0.83 27.22 24.48
CA SER A 278 -0.41 26.08 25.30
C SER A 278 0.71 25.31 24.58
N THR A 279 0.96 24.05 24.95
CA THR A 279 1.99 23.22 24.32
C THR A 279 1.48 22.52 23.06
N ILE A 280 2.38 22.38 22.08
CA ILE A 280 2.21 21.50 20.91
C ILE A 280 3.51 20.70 20.83
N ASP A 281 3.40 19.38 20.88
CA ASP A 281 4.55 18.49 20.85
C ASP A 281 4.33 17.36 19.85
N SER A 282 5.42 16.96 19.19
CA SER A 282 5.43 15.85 18.23
C SER A 282 4.26 15.88 17.27
N SER A 283 4.08 17.00 16.57
CA SER A 283 2.90 17.25 15.73
C SER A 283 3.29 17.96 14.44
N TYR A 284 2.49 17.80 13.38
CA TYR A 284 2.83 18.42 12.10
C TYR A 284 1.64 18.88 11.24
N SER A 285 1.92 19.69 10.21
CA SER A 285 0.94 20.02 9.18
C SER A 285 1.53 20.13 7.78
N THR A 286 0.73 19.75 6.78
CA THR A 286 1.09 19.76 5.35
C THR A 286 0.09 20.51 4.48
N GLY A 287 -1.15 20.72 4.95
CA GLY A 287 -2.20 21.34 4.15
C GLY A 287 -1.89 22.78 3.72
N LEU A 288 -2.31 23.14 2.50
CA LEU A 288 -2.19 24.50 1.96
C LEU A 288 -2.84 25.52 2.91
N VAL A 289 -2.09 26.55 3.30
CA VAL A 289 -2.61 27.67 4.09
C VAL A 289 -2.66 28.90 3.19
N SER A 290 -3.84 29.45 2.93
CA SER A 290 -4.00 30.55 1.98
C SER A 290 -5.00 31.59 2.45
N ALA A 291 -4.64 32.87 2.30
CA ALA A 291 -5.58 33.99 2.36
C ALA A 291 -5.14 35.11 1.40
N PRO A 292 -6.08 35.85 0.78
CA PRO A 292 -5.74 36.97 -0.09
C PRO A 292 -4.99 38.11 0.62
N SER A 293 -5.21 38.31 1.93
CA SER A 293 -4.39 39.21 2.75
C SER A 293 -4.43 38.84 4.25
N GLY A 294 -3.32 39.05 4.96
CA GLY A 294 -3.21 38.77 6.38
C GLY A 294 -1.77 38.92 6.90
N THR A 295 -1.59 39.11 8.21
CA THR A 295 -0.28 39.30 8.86
C THR A 295 0.16 38.13 9.73
N ASN A 296 -0.68 37.10 9.87
CA ASN A 296 -0.51 36.00 10.84
C ASN A 296 -0.91 34.68 10.21
N ILE A 297 -0.24 34.33 9.12
CA ILE A 297 -0.43 33.09 8.37
C ILE A 297 0.84 32.27 8.60
N GLY A 298 0.69 31.08 9.16
CA GLY A 298 1.81 30.22 9.50
C GLY A 298 1.63 28.81 8.96
N GLY A 299 2.72 28.18 8.56
CA GLY A 299 2.70 26.81 8.09
C GLY A 299 2.25 25.80 9.16
N LEU A 300 2.59 26.01 10.44
CA LEU A 300 2.10 25.22 11.58
C LEU A 300 1.13 26.02 12.46
N VAL A 301 1.59 27.19 12.93
CA VAL A 301 0.87 28.06 13.88
C VAL A 301 0.78 29.47 13.32
N GLY A 302 -0.42 30.05 13.27
CA GLY A 302 -0.63 31.42 12.76
C GLY A 302 -0.20 32.53 13.73
N THR A 303 -0.45 32.35 15.02
CA THR A 303 -0.06 33.29 16.08
C THR A 303 0.10 32.61 17.44
N GLY A 304 0.88 33.22 18.33
CA GLY A 304 1.32 32.57 19.56
C GLY A 304 2.54 31.67 19.30
N GLY A 305 2.67 30.56 20.04
CA GLY A 305 3.72 29.57 19.76
C GLY A 305 4.73 29.30 20.89
N THR A 306 4.56 29.89 22.07
CA THR A 306 5.31 29.47 23.26
C THR A 306 4.97 28.02 23.61
N GLY A 307 5.97 27.14 23.78
CA GLY A 307 5.76 25.74 24.15
C GLY A 307 5.49 24.80 22.96
N VAL A 308 5.80 25.21 21.74
CA VAL A 308 5.83 24.31 20.57
C VAL A 308 7.20 23.65 20.48
N THR A 309 7.24 22.33 20.55
CA THR A 309 8.46 21.50 20.52
C THR A 309 8.29 20.33 19.56
N ASN A 310 9.39 19.81 19.00
CA ASN A 310 9.40 18.60 18.17
C ASN A 310 8.33 18.60 17.06
N SER A 311 7.96 19.77 16.53
CA SER A 311 6.77 19.92 15.68
C SER A 311 7.13 20.66 14.40
N PHE A 312 6.58 20.16 13.29
CA PHE A 312 7.08 20.47 11.95
C PHE A 312 5.97 20.86 10.99
N TRP A 313 6.32 21.56 9.92
CA TRP A 313 5.38 21.81 8.84
C TRP A 313 6.11 21.78 7.51
N ASP A 314 5.39 21.34 6.48
CA ASP A 314 5.94 21.28 5.13
C ASP A 314 5.86 22.64 4.45
N SER A 315 7.03 23.18 4.10
CA SER A 315 7.20 24.49 3.47
C SER A 315 6.82 24.57 2.00
N GLN A 316 6.68 23.44 1.33
CA GLN A 316 6.32 23.35 -0.07
C GLN A 316 4.81 23.17 -0.22
N THR A 317 4.22 22.23 0.53
CA THR A 317 2.78 21.91 0.40
C THR A 317 1.88 22.91 1.12
N SER A 318 2.33 23.47 2.24
CA SER A 318 1.56 24.51 2.94
C SER A 318 1.51 25.86 2.20
N GLY A 319 2.39 26.07 1.22
CA GLY A 319 2.55 27.34 0.52
C GLY A 319 3.08 28.50 1.38
N GLN A 320 3.55 28.22 2.60
CA GLN A 320 4.08 29.21 3.52
C GLN A 320 5.61 29.16 3.59
N SER A 321 6.24 30.29 3.90
CA SER A 321 7.69 30.36 4.19
C SER A 321 8.00 30.63 5.66
N THR A 322 6.96 30.90 6.47
CA THR A 322 7.09 31.21 7.89
C THR A 322 5.97 30.58 8.71
N SER A 323 6.19 30.48 10.02
CA SER A 323 5.21 30.07 11.00
C SER A 323 5.52 30.81 12.32
N ALA A 324 4.51 31.06 13.15
CA ALA A 324 4.74 31.70 14.45
C ALA A 324 5.58 30.81 15.39
N ALA A 325 5.47 29.48 15.24
CA ALA A 325 6.31 28.49 15.88
C ALA A 325 6.30 27.15 15.10
N GLY A 326 7.12 26.20 15.55
CA GLY A 326 7.43 24.97 14.81
C GLY A 326 8.53 25.19 13.77
N THR A 327 9.16 24.10 13.35
CA THR A 327 10.28 24.15 12.40
C THR A 327 9.81 23.75 11.01
N SER A 328 10.17 24.55 10.01
CA SER A 328 9.88 24.21 8.61
C SER A 328 10.74 23.04 8.12
N LYS A 329 10.15 22.20 7.28
CA LYS A 329 10.83 21.13 6.55
C LYS A 329 10.36 21.12 5.09
N THR A 330 11.15 20.57 4.21
CA THR A 330 10.74 20.26 2.84
C THR A 330 9.88 19.00 2.81
N THR A 331 9.15 18.77 1.73
CA THR A 331 8.42 17.52 1.51
C THR A 331 9.34 16.32 1.60
N ALA A 332 10.53 16.40 1.00
CA ALA A 332 11.51 15.31 1.07
C ALA A 332 11.94 15.02 2.52
N GLU A 333 12.26 16.06 3.31
CA GLU A 333 12.60 15.88 4.74
C GLU A 333 11.41 15.34 5.55
N MET A 334 10.19 15.79 5.27
CA MET A 334 8.98 15.34 5.97
C MET A 334 8.62 13.88 5.66
N ASN A 335 9.09 13.33 4.55
CA ASN A 335 8.97 11.91 4.17
C ASN A 335 10.15 11.05 4.67
N ASP A 336 11.16 11.69 5.26
CA ASP A 336 12.33 10.99 5.81
C ASP A 336 12.15 10.77 7.31
N VAL A 337 12.10 9.51 7.73
CA VAL A 337 11.97 9.10 9.14
C VAL A 337 13.08 9.69 10.02
N ALA A 338 14.29 9.89 9.48
CA ALA A 338 15.42 10.44 10.21
C ALA A 338 15.16 11.87 10.71
N THR A 339 14.30 12.64 10.02
CA THR A 339 13.88 13.98 10.44
C THR A 339 13.20 13.96 11.82
N PHE A 340 12.58 12.85 12.19
CA PHE A 340 11.79 12.70 13.41
C PHE A 340 12.50 11.86 14.48
N THR A 341 13.56 11.14 14.14
CA THR A 341 14.29 10.25 15.06
C THR A 341 15.70 10.73 15.40
N ASP A 342 16.39 11.44 14.49
CA ASP A 342 17.72 11.98 14.76
C ASP A 342 17.63 13.32 15.50
N THR A 343 17.98 13.31 16.80
CA THR A 343 18.01 14.52 17.66
C THR A 343 19.01 15.60 17.22
N ALA A 344 19.87 15.34 16.23
CA ALA A 344 20.66 16.38 15.57
C ALA A 344 19.81 17.25 14.62
N THR A 345 18.62 16.80 14.24
CA THR A 345 17.69 17.51 13.38
C THR A 345 17.22 18.82 14.02
N SER A 346 17.36 19.92 13.29
CA SER A 346 16.86 21.23 13.75
C SER A 346 15.36 21.17 14.05
N GLY A 347 14.96 21.64 15.24
CA GLY A 347 13.58 21.59 15.72
C GLY A 347 13.22 20.34 16.53
N LEU A 348 14.12 19.34 16.59
CA LEU A 348 13.93 18.13 17.35
C LEU A 348 14.80 18.15 18.62
N SER A 349 14.15 18.02 19.77
CA SER A 349 14.77 17.94 21.10
C SER A 349 14.63 16.57 21.74
N SER A 350 13.67 15.78 21.28
CA SER A 350 13.46 14.37 21.61
C SER A 350 12.92 13.67 20.37
N ALA A 351 13.36 12.43 20.12
CA ALA A 351 12.85 11.61 19.03
C ALA A 351 11.35 11.34 19.17
N TRP A 352 10.68 11.16 18.04
CA TRP A 352 9.33 10.60 17.99
C TRP A 352 9.36 9.08 18.13
N ASP A 353 8.29 8.53 18.68
CA ASP A 353 8.14 7.11 18.99
C ASP A 353 7.49 6.37 17.80
N PHE A 354 8.28 5.62 17.00
CA PHE A 354 7.84 4.90 15.79
C PHE A 354 7.76 3.37 16.01
N VAL A 355 6.77 2.69 15.40
CA VAL A 355 6.54 1.23 15.52
C VAL A 355 7.69 0.32 15.07
N SER A 356 8.56 0.76 14.15
CA SER A 356 9.51 -0.12 13.47
C SER A 356 10.98 0.22 13.74
N ASN A 357 11.78 -0.81 14.00
CA ASN A 357 13.25 -0.75 14.10
C ASN A 357 13.87 -0.56 12.70
N PRO A 358 14.94 0.25 12.48
CA PRO A 358 15.84 0.91 13.43
C PRO A 358 15.27 2.15 14.14
N ASN A 359 14.06 2.56 13.79
CA ASN A 359 13.52 3.90 14.08
C ASN A 359 12.65 3.96 15.34
N ASN A 360 12.47 2.83 16.04
CA ASN A 360 11.77 2.77 17.31
C ASN A 360 12.66 3.36 18.43
N ASP A 361 12.07 4.20 19.27
CA ASP A 361 12.74 4.69 20.46
C ASP A 361 12.69 3.64 21.61
N SER A 362 13.38 3.90 22.71
CA SER A 362 13.45 2.91 23.81
C SER A 362 12.22 2.88 24.73
N ALA A 363 11.29 3.82 24.56
CA ALA A 363 9.99 3.86 25.23
C ALA A 363 8.99 3.03 24.42
N ASN A 364 8.03 2.43 25.11
CA ASN A 364 7.22 1.33 24.59
C ASN A 364 5.85 1.78 24.06
N ASN A 365 5.70 3.04 23.64
CA ASN A 365 4.40 3.58 23.24
C ASN A 365 4.40 3.96 21.76
N ASP A 366 4.63 2.98 20.89
CA ASP A 366 4.73 3.15 19.43
C ASP A 366 3.56 3.97 18.81
N TYR A 367 3.70 5.31 18.71
CA TYR A 367 2.62 6.21 18.29
C TYR A 367 2.60 6.46 16.78
N TRP A 368 3.77 6.44 16.14
CA TRP A 368 3.96 6.83 14.75
C TRP A 368 4.39 5.65 13.87
N ALA A 369 4.08 5.76 12.59
CA ALA A 369 4.54 4.89 11.53
C ALA A 369 4.78 5.76 10.28
N ILE A 370 5.56 5.25 9.33
CA ILE A 370 5.85 5.95 8.07
C ILE A 370 6.02 4.93 6.95
N SER A 371 5.38 5.21 5.82
CA SER A 371 5.37 4.34 4.64
C SER A 371 5.11 5.19 3.41
N SER A 372 5.85 4.95 2.32
CA SER A 372 5.64 5.64 1.05
C SER A 372 4.27 5.40 0.42
N SER A 373 3.55 4.35 0.84
CA SER A 373 2.23 3.98 0.32
C SER A 373 1.06 4.53 1.14
N PHE A 374 1.32 5.14 2.31
CA PHE A 374 0.27 5.62 3.21
C PHE A 374 0.47 7.10 3.55
N ASN A 375 -0.62 7.86 3.62
CA ASN A 375 -0.60 9.28 3.98
C ASN A 375 0.44 10.08 3.18
N ASP A 376 0.52 9.82 1.87
CA ASP A 376 1.45 10.44 0.91
C ASP A 376 2.94 10.37 1.31
N GLY A 377 3.33 9.35 2.10
CA GLY A 377 4.68 9.16 2.60
C GLY A 377 4.98 9.84 3.94
N TYR A 378 4.11 10.73 4.42
CA TYR A 378 4.30 11.44 5.69
C TYR A 378 4.03 10.53 6.90
N PRO A 379 4.64 10.80 8.08
CA PRO A 379 4.34 10.07 9.30
C PRO A 379 2.84 10.01 9.58
N TYR A 380 2.31 8.84 9.87
CA TYR A 380 0.91 8.63 10.26
C TYR A 380 0.86 7.98 11.63
N LEU A 381 -0.29 8.08 12.30
CA LEU A 381 -0.43 7.48 13.62
C LEU A 381 -0.60 5.97 13.45
N SER A 382 0.16 5.19 14.21
CA SER A 382 0.25 3.73 14.06
C SER A 382 -1.11 3.03 14.12
N TRP A 383 -2.03 3.54 14.94
CA TRP A 383 -3.39 3.01 15.06
C TRP A 383 -4.24 3.17 13.80
N GLN A 384 -3.86 4.05 12.87
CA GLN A 384 -4.56 4.22 11.58
C GLN A 384 -4.29 3.05 10.63
N ASP A 385 -3.16 2.40 10.82
CA ASP A 385 -2.74 1.29 9.99
C ASP A 385 -3.23 0.01 10.64
N THR A 386 -4.26 -0.56 10.04
CA THR A 386 -4.77 -1.86 10.45
C THR A 386 -3.91 -2.98 9.91
N THR A 387 -2.90 -2.70 9.09
CA THR A 387 -1.99 -3.71 8.58
C THR A 387 -0.97 -4.07 9.65
N SER A 388 -0.79 -5.38 9.85
CA SER A 388 0.24 -5.94 10.71
C SER A 388 1.11 -6.83 9.82
N PRO A 389 2.42 -6.56 9.70
CA PRO A 389 3.30 -7.48 9.01
C PRO A 389 3.42 -8.81 9.79
N PRO A 390 3.94 -9.88 9.17
CA PRO A 390 4.13 -11.17 9.83
C PRO A 390 5.09 -11.08 11.02
N SER A 391 5.03 -12.06 11.92
CA SER A 391 5.94 -12.15 13.08
C SER A 391 6.76 -13.42 12.97
N VAL A 392 8.09 -13.28 12.99
CA VAL A 392 9.05 -14.38 12.80
C VAL A 392 10.19 -14.30 13.83
N THR A 393 10.62 -15.45 14.35
CA THR A 393 11.81 -15.58 15.21
C THR A 393 12.89 -16.41 14.53
N THR A 394 14.16 -16.06 14.78
CA THR A 394 15.30 -16.91 14.43
C THR A 394 15.60 -17.81 15.61
N ASP A 395 15.53 -19.12 15.38
CA ASP A 395 15.76 -20.14 16.40
C ASP A 395 17.23 -20.62 16.36
N ALA A 396 17.63 -21.47 17.29
CA ALA A 396 18.95 -22.09 17.26
C ALA A 396 19.05 -23.10 16.11
N LEU A 397 20.24 -23.26 15.54
CA LEU A 397 20.48 -24.21 14.45
C LEU A 397 20.20 -25.66 14.89
N ASN A 398 19.67 -26.48 13.99
CA ASN A 398 19.34 -27.88 14.27
C ASN A 398 20.53 -28.82 14.08
N ASN A 399 21.31 -28.61 13.00
CA ASN A 399 22.43 -29.45 12.60
C ASN A 399 23.60 -28.60 12.07
N LEU A 400 24.83 -29.02 12.35
CA LEU A 400 26.06 -28.36 11.90
C LEU A 400 27.10 -29.41 11.49
N SER A 401 27.71 -29.22 10.32
CA SER A 401 28.80 -30.05 9.80
C SER A 401 30.06 -29.22 9.50
N THR A 402 31.05 -29.83 8.86
CA THR A 402 32.27 -29.15 8.40
C THR A 402 32.07 -28.24 7.20
N ASN A 403 30.91 -28.29 6.53
CA ASN A 403 30.61 -27.46 5.36
C ASN A 403 29.12 -27.11 5.18
N SER A 404 28.25 -27.45 6.14
CA SER A 404 26.81 -27.19 6.07
C SER A 404 26.19 -26.91 7.44
N ALA A 405 25.04 -26.25 7.46
CA ALA A 405 24.26 -26.01 8.66
C ALA A 405 22.76 -26.01 8.34
N GLU A 406 21.92 -26.41 9.30
CA GLU A 406 20.47 -26.30 9.20
C GLU A 406 19.99 -25.10 10.01
N LEU A 407 19.62 -24.02 9.32
CA LEU A 407 19.06 -22.82 9.91
C LEU A 407 17.61 -23.07 10.31
N ALA A 408 17.19 -22.54 11.46
CA ALA A 408 15.84 -22.74 11.98
C ALA A 408 15.20 -21.41 12.42
N GLY A 409 13.89 -21.32 12.26
CA GLY A 409 13.08 -20.17 12.63
C GLY A 409 11.62 -20.57 12.85
N THR A 410 10.84 -19.66 13.43
CA THR A 410 9.43 -19.89 13.72
C THR A 410 8.60 -18.70 13.25
N LEU A 411 7.60 -18.95 12.41
CA LEU A 411 6.58 -17.98 12.01
C LEU A 411 5.43 -18.02 13.03
N SER A 412 5.37 -17.03 13.92
CA SER A 412 4.38 -16.95 15.00
C SER A 412 3.09 -16.22 14.63
N SER A 413 3.11 -15.41 13.59
CA SER A 413 1.91 -14.75 13.03
C SER A 413 2.10 -14.46 11.54
N ALA A 414 1.04 -14.61 10.75
CA ALA A 414 1.05 -14.23 9.34
C ALA A 414 0.89 -12.71 9.15
N GLY A 415 0.46 -11.99 10.20
CA GLY A 415 0.03 -10.61 10.05
C GLY A 415 -1.41 -10.53 9.55
N THR A 416 -1.76 -9.42 8.90
CA THR A 416 -3.10 -9.23 8.29
C THR A 416 -3.21 -9.79 6.89
N SER A 417 -2.16 -9.68 6.10
CA SER A 417 -2.03 -10.22 4.76
C SER A 417 -1.33 -11.58 4.81
N PRO A 418 -1.69 -12.51 3.91
CA PRO A 418 -0.97 -13.78 3.81
C PRO A 418 0.53 -13.56 3.62
N VAL A 419 1.34 -14.37 4.29
CA VAL A 419 2.77 -14.46 4.04
C VAL A 419 2.97 -14.99 2.62
N THR A 420 3.70 -14.25 1.82
CA THR A 420 4.00 -14.60 0.44
C THR A 420 5.38 -15.21 0.30
N ARG A 421 6.32 -14.90 1.21
CA ARG A 421 7.67 -15.47 1.26
C ARG A 421 8.16 -15.55 2.71
N ARG A 422 8.95 -16.56 3.06
CA ARG A 422 9.74 -16.63 4.31
C ARG A 422 11.05 -17.34 4.06
N GLY A 423 12.00 -17.20 4.97
CA GLY A 423 13.31 -17.86 4.81
C GLY A 423 14.39 -17.30 5.71
N PHE A 424 15.64 -17.38 5.27
CA PHE A 424 16.80 -16.89 6.00
C PHE A 424 17.71 -15.99 5.16
N VAL A 425 18.26 -14.96 5.80
CA VAL A 425 19.42 -14.20 5.31
C VAL A 425 20.64 -14.64 6.11
N TRP A 426 21.76 -14.96 5.46
CA TRP A 426 22.97 -15.45 6.14
C TRP A 426 24.28 -15.03 5.45
N GLY A 427 25.37 -14.91 6.22
CA GLY A 427 26.71 -14.59 5.69
C GLY A 427 27.81 -14.48 6.75
N ALA A 428 29.06 -14.23 6.34
CA ALA A 428 30.25 -14.28 7.20
C ALA A 428 30.51 -13.00 8.04
N SER A 429 29.58 -12.05 8.07
CA SER A 429 29.69 -10.78 8.80
C SER A 429 28.45 -10.51 9.65
N SER A 430 28.65 -10.03 10.89
CA SER A 430 27.55 -9.72 11.82
C SER A 430 26.81 -8.45 11.42
N HIS A 431 25.52 -8.39 11.72
CA HIS A 431 24.73 -7.17 11.63
C HIS A 431 23.97 -6.93 12.93
N SER A 432 24.55 -6.13 13.83
CA SER A 432 23.89 -5.70 15.08
C SER A 432 22.76 -4.67 14.88
N ALA A 433 22.40 -4.31 13.64
CA ALA A 433 21.30 -3.41 13.31
C ALA A 433 20.22 -4.13 12.48
N PRO A 434 18.94 -4.09 12.85
CA PRO A 434 17.85 -4.64 12.05
C PRO A 434 17.49 -3.73 10.88
N GLY A 435 17.34 -4.29 9.67
CA GLY A 435 16.87 -3.59 8.47
C GLY A 435 17.89 -3.31 7.37
N SER A 436 19.16 -3.72 7.49
CA SER A 436 20.21 -3.31 6.54
C SER A 436 20.43 -4.27 5.35
N VAL A 437 19.68 -5.36 5.23
CA VAL A 437 19.83 -6.31 4.12
C VAL A 437 18.43 -6.63 3.61
N ALA A 438 18.02 -5.97 2.52
CA ALA A 438 16.82 -6.37 1.79
C ALA A 438 16.99 -7.84 1.39
N PRO A 439 15.91 -8.65 1.33
CA PRO A 439 16.00 -10.08 1.00
C PRO A 439 16.64 -10.38 -0.37
N GLU A 440 16.93 -9.34 -1.16
CA GLU A 440 17.53 -9.42 -2.49
C GLU A 440 18.78 -8.54 -2.64
N SER A 441 19.28 -7.96 -1.54
CA SER A 441 20.43 -7.05 -1.60
C SER A 441 21.77 -7.77 -1.78
N SER A 442 22.67 -7.15 -2.56
CA SER A 442 24.02 -7.64 -2.81
C SER A 442 24.84 -7.72 -1.52
N GLY A 443 25.34 -8.92 -1.18
CA GLY A 443 26.27 -9.12 -0.06
C GLY A 443 25.92 -10.31 0.84
N TYR A 444 24.72 -10.88 0.69
CA TYR A 444 24.25 -12.05 1.44
C TYR A 444 23.41 -12.95 0.52
N THR A 445 23.49 -14.25 0.73
CA THR A 445 22.64 -15.21 0.03
C THR A 445 21.35 -15.37 0.82
N THR A 446 20.21 -15.31 0.14
CA THR A 446 18.91 -15.61 0.72
C THR A 446 18.46 -17.00 0.34
N VAL A 447 17.81 -17.67 1.28
CA VAL A 447 17.26 -19.01 1.06
C VAL A 447 15.78 -18.98 1.44
N TRP A 448 14.96 -19.54 0.55
CA TRP A 448 13.50 -19.52 0.62
C TRP A 448 12.97 -20.90 1.00
N ASP A 449 11.79 -20.91 1.63
CA ASP A 449 10.96 -22.10 1.84
C ASP A 449 9.76 -22.00 0.88
N ASP A 450 9.64 -22.94 -0.07
CA ASP A 450 8.87 -22.71 -1.30
C ASP A 450 7.38 -23.08 -1.23
N ASP A 451 6.85 -23.81 -0.24
CA ASP A 451 5.49 -24.37 -0.39
C ASP A 451 4.59 -24.47 0.85
N ASP A 452 4.97 -23.96 2.04
CA ASP A 452 4.08 -24.01 3.21
C ASP A 452 4.21 -22.81 4.14
N PHE A 453 3.47 -21.72 3.91
CA PHE A 453 3.46 -20.56 4.81
C PHE A 453 2.62 -20.74 6.09
N ALA A 454 2.33 -21.98 6.51
CA ALA A 454 1.64 -22.24 7.77
C ALA A 454 2.44 -21.70 8.97
N LEU A 455 1.70 -21.26 10.00
CA LEU A 455 2.31 -20.87 11.27
C LEU A 455 3.03 -22.07 11.92
N GLY A 456 4.23 -21.82 12.45
CA GLY A 456 5.05 -22.87 13.05
C GLY A 456 6.52 -22.74 12.68
N SER A 457 7.28 -23.76 13.08
CA SER A 457 8.72 -23.83 12.82
C SER A 457 9.01 -24.20 11.37
N PHE A 458 10.04 -23.59 10.80
CA PHE A 458 10.59 -23.88 9.49
C PHE A 458 12.11 -23.93 9.56
N SER A 459 12.72 -24.73 8.69
CA SER A 459 14.18 -24.86 8.63
C SER A 459 14.68 -25.04 7.21
N THR A 460 15.96 -24.73 7.03
CA THR A 460 16.62 -24.75 5.72
C THR A 460 18.07 -25.18 5.88
N ASN A 461 18.51 -26.13 5.04
CA ASN A 461 19.91 -26.52 4.96
C ASN A 461 20.69 -25.56 4.06
N ILE A 462 21.81 -25.04 4.57
CA ILE A 462 22.80 -24.28 3.82
C ILE A 462 24.09 -25.11 3.70
N SER A 463 24.76 -25.04 2.56
CA SER A 463 25.96 -25.80 2.24
C SER A 463 27.09 -24.90 1.73
N SER A 464 28.22 -25.49 1.33
CA SER A 464 29.40 -24.77 0.82
C SER A 464 29.98 -23.76 1.82
N LEU A 465 29.84 -24.05 3.11
CA LEU A 465 30.38 -23.21 4.18
C LEU A 465 31.88 -23.47 4.34
N THR A 466 32.65 -22.40 4.59
CA THR A 466 34.09 -22.51 4.80
C THR A 466 34.37 -22.99 6.23
N ALA A 467 35.04 -24.13 6.35
CA ALA A 467 35.54 -24.68 7.61
C ALA A 467 36.29 -23.61 8.44
N GLY A 468 36.06 -23.58 9.76
CA GLY A 468 36.65 -22.59 10.68
C GLY A 468 36.04 -21.18 10.63
N THR A 469 35.15 -20.89 9.67
CA THR A 469 34.54 -19.56 9.50
C THR A 469 33.28 -19.40 10.35
N THR A 470 33.10 -18.21 10.95
CA THR A 470 31.87 -17.84 11.67
C THR A 470 30.86 -17.22 10.71
N TYR A 471 29.64 -17.74 10.72
CA TYR A 471 28.50 -17.22 9.95
C TYR A 471 27.43 -16.68 10.89
N TYR A 472 26.69 -15.68 10.40
CA TYR A 472 25.57 -15.02 11.06
C TYR A 472 24.32 -15.21 10.21
N TYR A 473 23.15 -15.38 10.84
CA TYR A 473 21.89 -15.57 10.13
C TYR A 473 20.68 -15.01 10.87
N ARG A 474 19.62 -14.71 10.10
CA ARG A 474 18.32 -14.22 10.58
C ARG A 474 17.20 -14.87 9.77
N ALA A 475 16.14 -15.30 10.44
CA ALA A 475 14.88 -15.65 9.79
C ALA A 475 14.16 -14.39 9.32
N PHE A 476 13.40 -14.45 8.22
CA PHE A 476 12.51 -13.38 7.77
C PHE A 476 11.18 -13.92 7.25
N ALA A 477 10.16 -13.05 7.21
CA ALA A 477 8.87 -13.30 6.59
C ALA A 477 8.37 -12.04 5.87
N LEU A 478 7.76 -12.21 4.70
CA LEU A 478 7.24 -11.16 3.83
C LEU A 478 5.74 -11.39 3.61
N SER A 479 4.97 -10.31 3.68
CA SER A 479 3.59 -10.24 3.22
C SER A 479 3.37 -8.94 2.43
N ALA A 480 2.16 -8.73 1.91
CA ALA A 480 1.78 -7.44 1.34
C ALA A 480 1.86 -6.28 2.37
N ASP A 481 1.83 -6.59 3.67
CA ASP A 481 1.91 -5.59 4.75
C ASP A 481 3.36 -5.30 5.18
N GLY A 482 4.36 -5.96 4.59
CA GLY A 482 5.78 -5.71 4.84
C GLY A 482 6.61 -6.94 5.18
N THR A 483 7.90 -6.71 5.43
CA THR A 483 8.90 -7.72 5.79
C THR A 483 9.28 -7.61 7.26
N THR A 484 9.35 -8.72 7.98
CA THR A 484 9.93 -8.79 9.33
C THR A 484 11.10 -9.75 9.40
N TYR A 485 11.97 -9.50 10.39
CA TYR A 485 13.18 -10.28 10.64
C TYR A 485 13.23 -10.71 12.10
N GLY A 486 13.72 -11.93 12.33
CA GLY A 486 14.07 -12.42 13.65
C GLY A 486 15.39 -11.83 14.17
N ASN A 487 15.73 -12.18 15.41
CA ASN A 487 17.01 -11.81 16.02
C ASN A 487 18.19 -12.45 15.28
N GLU A 488 19.36 -11.83 15.32
CA GLU A 488 20.57 -12.43 14.75
C GLU A 488 21.06 -13.60 15.60
N GLN A 489 21.44 -14.68 14.93
CA GLN A 489 22.15 -15.83 15.50
C GLN A 489 23.48 -16.01 14.77
N SER A 490 24.42 -16.72 15.39
CA SER A 490 25.70 -17.06 14.75
C SER A 490 26.18 -18.46 15.12
N PHE A 491 27.02 -19.02 14.26
CA PHE A 491 27.67 -20.32 14.46
C PHE A 491 29.04 -20.35 13.77
N GLN A 492 29.93 -21.24 14.20
CA GLN A 492 31.25 -21.44 13.59
C GLN A 492 31.30 -22.83 12.96
N VAL A 493 31.70 -22.91 11.69
CA VAL A 493 31.81 -24.18 10.95
C VAL A 493 32.99 -24.98 11.49
N LEU A 494 32.79 -26.28 11.68
CA LEU A 494 33.83 -27.17 12.21
C LEU A 494 35.02 -27.26 11.25
N GLU A 495 36.26 -27.17 11.75
CA GLU A 495 37.46 -27.40 10.95
C GLU A 495 37.60 -28.88 10.57
N GLN A 496 37.90 -29.16 9.30
CA GLN A 496 38.23 -30.50 8.84
C GLN A 496 39.69 -30.81 9.25
N PRO A 497 40.00 -31.97 9.86
CA PRO A 497 41.39 -32.35 10.11
C PRO A 497 42.11 -32.64 8.78
N ASP A 498 43.36 -32.18 8.64
CA ASP A 498 44.20 -32.40 7.45
C ASP A 498 44.47 -33.89 7.22
N LEU A 499 43.99 -34.44 6.10
CA LEU A 499 44.37 -35.77 5.60
C LEU A 499 45.45 -35.64 4.51
N ILE A 500 46.56 -36.34 4.69
CA ILE A 500 47.56 -36.53 3.63
C ILE A 500 47.09 -37.71 2.77
N SER A 501 46.74 -37.49 1.51
CA SER A 501 46.27 -38.56 0.62
C SER A 501 47.31 -39.69 0.46
N PRO A 502 46.89 -40.97 0.46
CA PRO A 502 47.78 -42.06 0.07
C PRO A 502 48.09 -41.99 -1.42
N VAL A 503 49.36 -42.19 -1.77
CA VAL A 503 49.84 -42.31 -3.15
C VAL A 503 49.63 -43.75 -3.58
N ALA A 504 48.77 -43.99 -4.57
CA ALA A 504 48.68 -45.29 -5.23
C ALA A 504 49.90 -45.50 -6.15
N ASP A 505 50.78 -46.44 -5.82
CA ASP A 505 51.74 -46.98 -6.79
C ASP A 505 51.01 -48.03 -7.65
N SER A 506 51.10 -47.87 -8.97
CA SER A 506 50.30 -48.62 -9.95
C SER A 506 50.84 -50.03 -10.25
N HIS A 507 51.70 -50.60 -9.41
CA HIS A 507 52.41 -51.85 -9.75
C HIS A 507 52.55 -52.92 -8.65
N SER A 508 51.84 -52.84 -7.52
CA SER A 508 51.80 -53.95 -6.55
C SER A 508 50.43 -54.09 -5.89
N ASN A 509 49.98 -55.32 -5.68
CA ASN A 509 48.80 -55.66 -4.87
C ASN A 509 49.07 -55.43 -3.36
N GLU A 510 49.57 -54.25 -3.00
CA GLU A 510 50.01 -53.89 -1.66
C GLU A 510 49.47 -52.49 -1.32
N PHE A 511 48.83 -52.37 -0.16
CA PHE A 511 48.14 -51.16 0.33
C PHE A 511 48.87 -50.69 1.59
N ASP A 512 49.59 -49.57 1.51
CA ASP A 512 50.30 -48.94 2.63
C ASP A 512 49.46 -47.78 3.22
N VAL A 513 49.34 -47.73 4.55
CA VAL A 513 48.64 -46.66 5.30
C VAL A 513 49.60 -46.00 6.28
N ASP A 514 49.96 -44.74 6.03
CA ASP A 514 50.73 -43.91 6.96
C ASP A 514 49.79 -43.05 7.82
N LEU A 515 49.93 -43.13 9.16
CA LEU A 515 49.12 -42.38 10.14
C LEU A 515 49.99 -41.39 10.93
N ASN A 516 49.68 -40.09 10.86
CA ASN A 516 50.34 -39.03 11.64
C ASN A 516 49.37 -38.38 12.62
N ILE A 517 49.55 -38.56 13.94
CA ILE A 517 48.61 -38.10 14.97
C ILE A 517 49.08 -36.77 15.60
N HIS A 518 48.38 -35.66 15.36
CA HIS A 518 48.60 -34.36 16.04
C HIS A 518 47.38 -33.95 16.91
N SER A 519 47.35 -34.50 18.12
CA SER A 519 46.56 -34.09 19.31
C SER A 519 45.01 -34.16 19.30
N ALA A 520 44.50 -34.75 20.41
CA ALA A 520 43.15 -34.77 21.00
C ALA A 520 41.94 -35.09 20.09
N VAL A 521 41.53 -36.36 20.08
CA VAL A 521 40.38 -36.91 19.31
C VAL A 521 39.42 -37.70 20.24
N GLN A 522 38.11 -37.71 19.91
CA GLN A 522 37.01 -38.39 20.62
C GLN A 522 36.55 -39.68 19.89
N ALA A 523 35.85 -40.61 20.59
CA ALA A 523 35.52 -42.03 20.25
C ALA A 523 34.98 -42.39 18.81
N GLY A 524 35.32 -43.59 18.26
CA GLY A 524 35.09 -44.14 16.89
C GLY A 524 35.67 -45.57 16.61
N THR A 525 35.24 -46.31 15.58
CA THR A 525 35.72 -47.68 15.23
C THR A 525 36.06 -47.78 13.73
N LEU A 526 37.15 -48.45 13.36
CA LEU A 526 37.64 -48.55 11.97
C LEU A 526 37.32 -49.94 11.38
N GLN A 527 36.54 -49.99 10.31
CA GLN A 527 36.19 -51.22 9.59
C GLN A 527 36.90 -51.31 8.25
N LEU A 528 37.47 -52.47 7.92
CA LEU A 528 38.05 -52.77 6.61
C LEU A 528 37.25 -53.86 5.92
N ILE A 529 36.90 -53.62 4.64
CA ILE A 529 36.30 -54.62 3.75
C ILE A 529 37.31 -54.90 2.63
N LEU A 530 37.81 -56.13 2.56
CA LEU A 530 38.73 -56.57 1.52
C LEU A 530 37.94 -57.35 0.46
N THR A 531 38.22 -57.07 -0.82
CA THR A 531 37.74 -57.90 -1.93
C THR A 531 38.92 -58.40 -2.75
N GLY A 532 39.08 -59.72 -2.81
CA GLY A 532 40.23 -60.38 -3.42
C GLY A 532 41.37 -60.61 -2.42
N ASN A 533 42.09 -61.73 -2.56
CA ASN A 533 43.21 -62.09 -1.69
C ASN A 533 44.30 -60.99 -1.70
N GLN A 534 44.30 -60.10 -0.71
CA GLN A 534 45.31 -59.05 -0.55
C GLN A 534 46.14 -59.27 0.72
N THR A 535 47.40 -58.81 0.68
CA THR A 535 48.31 -58.83 1.84
C THR A 535 48.38 -57.42 2.38
N ILE A 536 48.09 -57.24 3.68
CA ILE A 536 48.20 -55.94 4.34
C ILE A 536 49.53 -55.89 5.10
N THR A 537 50.31 -54.84 4.87
CA THR A 537 51.50 -54.49 5.65
C THR A 537 51.20 -53.19 6.40
N LEU A 538 51.42 -53.14 7.72
CA LEU A 538 51.22 -51.95 8.54
C LEU A 538 52.58 -51.52 9.11
N THR A 539 53.02 -50.30 8.80
CA THR A 539 54.28 -49.73 9.28
C THR A 539 53.97 -48.55 10.19
N LEU A 540 54.54 -48.53 11.41
CA LEU A 540 54.42 -47.40 12.33
C LEU A 540 55.76 -46.68 12.44
N ASP A 541 55.84 -45.44 11.97
CA ASP A 541 57.02 -44.59 12.11
C ASP A 541 56.79 -43.43 13.11
N ASN A 542 57.86 -43.06 13.83
CA ASN A 542 57.96 -41.92 14.75
C ASN A 542 57.07 -41.93 16.02
N LEU A 543 57.25 -42.90 16.92
CA LEU A 543 56.71 -42.81 18.28
C LEU A 543 57.79 -42.95 19.35
N SER A 544 57.83 -41.99 20.28
CA SER A 544 58.74 -42.01 21.43
C SER A 544 58.33 -43.09 22.44
N THR A 545 59.18 -44.11 22.58
CA THR A 545 59.33 -45.06 23.69
C THR A 545 58.07 -45.36 24.53
N GLY A 546 57.24 -46.29 24.05
CA GLY A 546 56.23 -47.01 24.83
C GLY A 546 56.18 -48.48 24.38
N LEU A 547 55.61 -49.37 25.20
CA LEU A 547 55.41 -50.78 24.82
C LEU A 547 54.13 -50.88 23.95
N HIS A 548 54.19 -51.54 22.79
CA HIS A 548 53.10 -51.59 21.81
C HIS A 548 52.72 -53.03 21.47
N SER A 549 51.42 -53.36 21.41
CA SER A 549 50.90 -54.64 20.93
C SER A 549 49.73 -54.44 19.98
N PHE A 550 49.62 -55.29 18.96
CA PHE A 550 48.58 -55.29 17.94
C PHE A 550 47.87 -56.67 17.90
N SER A 551 46.56 -56.69 17.63
CA SER A 551 45.77 -57.91 17.51
C SER A 551 44.74 -57.77 16.38
N ILE A 552 44.61 -58.82 15.56
CA ILE A 552 43.54 -58.97 14.55
C ILE A 552 42.62 -60.08 15.06
N ASP A 553 41.35 -59.78 15.37
CA ASP A 553 40.39 -60.76 15.90
C ASP A 553 39.23 -61.00 14.91
N PRO A 554 39.08 -62.22 14.37
CA PRO A 554 37.83 -62.64 13.73
C PRO A 554 36.84 -63.11 14.82
N ALA A 555 36.10 -62.16 15.38
CA ALA A 555 34.83 -62.36 16.07
C ALA A 555 34.75 -63.23 17.37
N ASN A 556 35.81 -63.44 18.16
CA ASN A 556 35.63 -63.93 19.57
C ASN A 556 36.87 -63.74 20.48
N PRO A 557 36.74 -63.08 21.66
CA PRO A 557 37.89 -62.81 22.52
C PRO A 557 38.15 -63.98 23.46
N THR A 558 39.10 -64.87 23.14
CA THR A 558 39.73 -65.72 24.16
C THR A 558 41.25 -65.71 24.08
N SER A 559 41.83 -65.00 25.06
CA SER A 559 43.12 -65.24 25.73
C SER A 559 44.33 -65.58 24.85
N GLY A 560 45.13 -64.55 24.56
CA GLY A 560 46.51 -64.71 24.11
C GLY A 560 47.17 -63.36 23.89
N SER A 561 47.85 -62.84 24.91
CA SER A 561 48.68 -61.64 24.76
C SER A 561 49.99 -62.05 24.07
N GLU A 562 50.15 -61.76 22.79
CA GLU A 562 51.46 -61.73 22.14
C GLU A 562 51.78 -60.31 21.65
N VAL A 563 52.97 -59.85 22.06
CA VAL A 563 53.57 -58.58 21.66
C VAL A 563 54.46 -58.88 20.47
N VAL A 564 54.12 -58.40 19.27
CA VAL A 564 54.94 -58.62 18.06
C VAL A 564 55.06 -57.32 17.28
N SER A 565 56.30 -56.98 16.89
CA SER A 565 56.71 -55.70 16.30
C SER A 565 56.69 -55.65 14.76
N SER A 566 56.18 -56.70 14.10
CA SER A 566 55.78 -56.70 12.68
C SER A 566 55.28 -58.10 12.30
N SER A 567 54.11 -58.19 11.67
CA SER A 567 53.64 -59.44 11.06
C SER A 567 52.79 -59.17 9.83
N SER A 568 53.05 -59.90 8.74
CA SER A 568 52.15 -60.00 7.59
C SER A 568 51.29 -61.25 7.71
N ALA A 569 50.00 -61.13 7.43
CA ALA A 569 49.06 -62.24 7.42
C ALA A 569 48.16 -62.16 6.17
N THR A 570 47.92 -63.30 5.53
CA THR A 570 46.95 -63.43 4.44
C THR A 570 45.58 -63.69 5.06
N ILE A 571 44.63 -62.78 4.87
CA ILE A 571 43.30 -62.84 5.49
C ILE A 571 42.25 -63.16 4.42
N PRO A 572 41.33 -64.14 4.64
CA PRO A 572 40.25 -64.45 3.69
C PRO A 572 39.20 -63.33 3.59
N ASP A 573 38.39 -63.33 2.53
CA ASP A 573 37.26 -62.38 2.37
C ASP A 573 36.36 -62.35 3.61
N GLY A 574 36.12 -61.15 4.14
CA GLY A 574 35.33 -60.92 5.34
C GLY A 574 35.44 -59.47 5.84
N GLN A 575 34.54 -59.10 6.74
CA GLN A 575 34.57 -57.82 7.46
C GLN A 575 35.37 -58.02 8.75
N TYR A 576 36.36 -57.16 9.00
CA TYR A 576 37.25 -57.28 10.16
C TYR A 576 37.30 -55.96 10.94
N ASP A 577 37.28 -56.07 12.27
CA ASP A 577 37.52 -54.95 13.18
C ASP A 577 38.98 -54.97 13.65
N ILE A 578 39.69 -53.85 13.51
CA ILE A 578 41.08 -53.72 13.96
C ILE A 578 41.13 -52.83 15.21
N THR A 579 41.77 -53.33 16.28
CA THR A 579 41.90 -52.59 17.55
C THR A 579 43.37 -52.27 17.86
N LEU A 580 43.69 -50.98 18.07
CA LEU A 580 45.02 -50.51 18.51
C LEU A 580 44.98 -50.13 20.00
N GLN A 581 45.91 -50.65 20.81
CA GLN A 581 46.02 -50.32 22.24
C GLN A 581 47.30 -49.51 22.54
N TYR A 582 47.15 -48.39 23.24
CA TYR A 582 48.24 -47.56 23.78
C TYR A 582 48.13 -47.44 25.30
N THR A 583 49.25 -47.51 26.04
CA THR A 583 49.26 -47.34 27.50
C THR A 583 50.25 -46.26 27.92
N ASP A 584 49.74 -45.19 28.52
CA ASP A 584 50.49 -44.19 29.29
C ASP A 584 50.10 -44.31 30.78
N SER A 585 51.01 -43.90 31.67
CA SER A 585 50.91 -43.90 33.14
C SER A 585 49.73 -43.14 33.80
N GLY A 586 48.78 -42.56 33.05
CA GLY A 586 47.67 -41.76 33.59
C GLY A 586 46.25 -42.36 33.56
N GLY A 587 46.01 -43.50 32.92
CA GLY A 587 44.67 -44.12 32.81
C GLY A 587 44.15 -44.18 31.37
N TYR A 588 43.31 -45.18 31.13
CA TYR A 588 42.87 -45.64 29.80
C TYR A 588 42.28 -44.53 28.91
N MET A 589 42.85 -44.34 27.71
CA MET A 589 42.17 -43.70 26.57
C MET A 589 42.31 -44.60 25.32
N THR A 590 41.18 -44.97 24.74
CA THR A 590 41.03 -45.70 23.48
C THR A 590 41.12 -44.75 22.29
N LEU A 591 41.96 -45.07 21.28
CA LEU A 591 42.04 -44.39 19.97
C LEU A 591 41.00 -44.97 19.02
N SER A 592 40.49 -44.11 18.13
CA SER A 592 39.18 -44.33 17.55
C SER A 592 39.01 -43.42 16.34
N ASP A 593 39.00 -43.98 15.14
CA ASP A 593 38.82 -43.27 13.87
C ASP A 593 37.81 -44.06 13.03
N SER A 594 37.03 -43.37 12.21
CA SER A 594 35.98 -43.93 11.36
C SER A 594 36.21 -43.49 9.92
N VAL A 595 36.78 -44.39 9.10
CA VAL A 595 36.67 -44.30 7.64
C VAL A 595 35.46 -45.13 7.26
N ASN A 596 34.35 -44.47 6.90
CA ASN A 596 33.24 -45.14 6.23
C ASN A 596 33.60 -45.28 4.75
N ASP A 597 33.64 -46.53 4.30
CA ASP A 597 33.41 -47.03 2.95
C ASP A 597 34.00 -46.27 1.74
N VAL A 598 34.99 -46.86 1.08
CA VAL A 598 35.29 -46.55 -0.34
C VAL A 598 34.33 -47.38 -1.20
N TYR A 599 33.18 -46.80 -1.54
CA TYR A 599 32.33 -47.32 -2.61
C TYR A 599 32.89 -46.85 -3.96
N LEU A 600 33.04 -47.77 -4.92
CA LEU A 600 33.12 -47.37 -6.32
C LEU A 600 31.71 -46.92 -6.72
N ASP A 601 31.54 -45.62 -6.94
CA ASP A 601 30.33 -45.08 -7.54
C ASP A 601 30.29 -45.47 -9.02
N THR A 602 29.20 -46.11 -9.43
CA THR A 602 28.91 -46.45 -10.84
C THR A 602 27.52 -45.98 -11.23
N THR A 603 26.85 -45.21 -10.38
CA THR A 603 25.53 -44.64 -10.67
C THR A 603 25.73 -43.38 -11.49
N VAL A 604 24.89 -43.17 -12.51
CA VAL A 604 24.91 -41.92 -13.28
C VAL A 604 24.07 -40.87 -12.55
N PRO A 605 24.42 -39.58 -12.63
CA PRO A 605 23.61 -38.53 -12.06
C PRO A 605 22.24 -38.47 -12.74
N VAL A 606 21.19 -38.25 -11.95
CA VAL A 606 19.78 -38.20 -12.34
C VAL A 606 19.23 -36.81 -12.05
N VAL A 607 18.43 -36.27 -12.97
CA VAL A 607 17.75 -34.99 -12.77
C VAL A 607 16.63 -35.16 -11.74
N ASP A 608 16.75 -34.44 -10.63
CA ASP A 608 15.75 -34.34 -9.56
C ASP A 608 14.75 -33.22 -9.81
N SER A 609 15.20 -32.10 -10.40
CA SER A 609 14.35 -30.95 -10.66
C SER A 609 14.78 -30.16 -11.91
N LEU A 610 13.81 -29.46 -12.49
CA LEU A 610 14.01 -28.50 -13.56
C LEU A 610 13.31 -27.20 -13.17
N SER A 611 13.95 -26.06 -13.37
CA SER A 611 13.35 -24.74 -13.23
C SER A 611 13.64 -23.91 -14.47
N PRO A 612 12.66 -23.50 -15.26
CA PRO A 612 11.24 -23.77 -15.08
C PRO A 612 10.91 -25.26 -15.12
N ALA A 613 9.91 -25.68 -14.35
CA ALA A 613 9.44 -27.06 -14.36
C ALA A 613 8.94 -27.46 -15.76
N ASN A 614 9.01 -28.75 -16.08
CA ASN A 614 8.52 -29.23 -17.37
C ASN A 614 7.01 -28.96 -17.55
N ASN A 615 6.65 -28.33 -18.66
CA ASN A 615 5.34 -27.76 -19.00
C ASN A 615 4.89 -26.58 -18.13
N ALA A 616 5.81 -25.88 -17.45
CA ALA A 616 5.47 -24.63 -16.75
C ALA A 616 4.96 -23.57 -17.74
N THR A 617 4.02 -22.74 -17.27
CA THR A 617 3.44 -21.61 -18.01
C THR A 617 3.61 -20.34 -17.20
N GLY A 618 3.72 -19.18 -17.84
CA GLY A 618 3.90 -17.91 -17.13
C GLY A 618 5.32 -17.70 -16.62
N VAL A 619 6.30 -18.35 -17.25
CA VAL A 619 7.72 -18.22 -16.91
C VAL A 619 8.19 -16.80 -17.25
N GLY A 620 8.93 -16.16 -16.35
CA GLY A 620 9.51 -14.85 -16.62
C GLY A 620 10.48 -14.92 -17.80
N VAL A 621 10.40 -13.95 -18.71
CA VAL A 621 11.31 -13.90 -19.87
C VAL A 621 12.78 -13.68 -19.49
N THR A 622 13.05 -13.27 -18.25
CA THR A 622 14.37 -13.06 -17.65
C THR A 622 14.81 -14.20 -16.71
N ASP A 623 14.01 -15.25 -16.56
CA ASP A 623 14.31 -16.33 -15.61
C ASP A 623 15.48 -17.19 -16.10
N ASN A 624 16.38 -17.55 -15.18
CA ASN A 624 17.44 -18.51 -15.47
C ASN A 624 16.88 -19.94 -15.61
N LEU A 625 17.55 -20.74 -16.43
CA LEU A 625 17.27 -22.16 -16.58
C LEU A 625 18.12 -22.96 -15.59
N VAL A 626 17.53 -23.79 -14.74
CA VAL A 626 18.22 -24.54 -13.69
C VAL A 626 17.90 -26.04 -13.78
N ILE A 627 18.94 -26.87 -13.71
CA ILE A 627 18.85 -28.33 -13.61
C ILE A 627 19.33 -28.74 -12.22
N GLY A 628 18.49 -29.41 -11.43
CA GLY A 628 18.86 -30.05 -10.17
C GLY A 628 19.11 -31.54 -10.36
N PHE A 629 20.17 -32.05 -9.75
CA PHE A 629 20.57 -33.47 -9.74
C PHE A 629 20.46 -34.07 -8.34
N ASN A 630 20.33 -35.39 -8.28
CA ASN A 630 20.33 -36.19 -7.03
C ASN A 630 21.69 -36.20 -6.31
N GLU A 631 22.74 -35.72 -6.97
CA GLU A 631 24.11 -35.72 -6.49
C GLU A 631 24.95 -34.59 -7.12
N PRO A 632 26.12 -34.26 -6.56
CA PRO A 632 27.01 -33.24 -7.14
C PRO A 632 27.56 -33.66 -8.51
N VAL A 633 27.58 -32.72 -9.45
CA VAL A 633 27.98 -32.94 -10.84
C VAL A 633 29.14 -32.03 -11.29
N SER A 634 29.95 -32.50 -12.22
CA SER A 634 30.97 -31.77 -12.97
C SER A 634 30.40 -31.25 -14.31
N LEU A 635 30.93 -30.11 -14.76
CA LEU A 635 30.68 -29.58 -16.11
C LEU A 635 31.84 -30.03 -17.01
N ASP A 636 31.53 -30.84 -18.02
CA ASP A 636 32.54 -31.47 -18.87
C ASP A 636 32.57 -30.83 -20.27
N SER A 637 32.17 -31.55 -21.32
CA SER A 637 32.18 -31.04 -22.69
C SER A 637 30.87 -31.33 -23.41
N GLY A 638 30.25 -30.29 -23.98
CA GLY A 638 29.01 -30.37 -24.74
C GLY A 638 28.26 -29.05 -24.67
N ASP A 639 27.06 -29.01 -25.26
CA ASP A 639 26.24 -27.81 -25.32
C ASP A 639 24.90 -27.97 -24.59
N VAL A 640 24.39 -26.85 -24.08
CA VAL A 640 22.98 -26.62 -23.76
C VAL A 640 22.38 -25.82 -24.92
N VAL A 641 21.25 -26.27 -25.46
CA VAL A 641 20.61 -25.62 -26.60
C VAL A 641 19.17 -25.27 -26.26
N ILE A 642 18.82 -24.00 -26.48
CA ILE A 642 17.47 -23.46 -26.34
C ILE A 642 16.82 -23.48 -27.71
N HIS A 643 15.63 -24.07 -27.81
CA HIS A 643 14.83 -24.10 -29.04
C HIS A 643 13.46 -23.49 -28.80
N ASP A 644 12.90 -22.87 -29.83
CA ASP A 644 11.50 -22.43 -29.82
C ASP A 644 10.53 -23.60 -30.08
N GLY A 645 9.23 -23.36 -29.90
CA GLY A 645 8.17 -24.35 -30.15
C GLY A 645 8.06 -24.83 -31.60
N ASP A 646 8.70 -24.14 -32.55
CA ASP A 646 8.79 -24.51 -33.96
C ASP A 646 10.07 -25.32 -34.29
N ASN A 647 10.85 -25.70 -33.26
CA ASN A 647 12.08 -26.48 -33.36
C ASN A 647 13.24 -25.70 -34.04
N ASN A 648 13.20 -24.37 -34.02
CA ASN A 648 14.34 -23.53 -34.39
C ASN A 648 15.26 -23.32 -33.18
N THR A 649 16.57 -23.40 -33.40
CA THR A 649 17.55 -23.05 -32.38
C THR A 649 17.55 -21.55 -32.12
N VAL A 650 17.24 -21.17 -30.88
CA VAL A 650 17.25 -19.80 -30.38
C VAL A 650 18.66 -19.45 -29.92
N GLU A 651 19.27 -20.35 -29.14
CA GLU A 651 20.62 -20.16 -28.62
C GLU A 651 21.33 -21.50 -28.34
N THR A 652 22.66 -21.52 -28.54
CA THR A 652 23.54 -22.63 -28.14
C THR A 652 24.57 -22.09 -27.15
N ILE A 653 24.68 -22.74 -25.98
CA ILE A 653 25.51 -22.34 -24.86
C ILE A 653 26.44 -23.51 -24.51
N PRO A 654 27.77 -23.37 -24.70
CA PRO A 654 28.72 -24.37 -24.24
C PRO A 654 28.60 -24.62 -22.73
N ILE A 655 28.72 -25.87 -22.29
CA ILE A 655 28.55 -26.22 -20.87
C ILE A 655 29.63 -25.61 -19.96
N ASP A 656 30.79 -25.25 -20.52
CA ASP A 656 31.91 -24.57 -19.85
C ASP A 656 31.87 -23.03 -20.00
N ASP A 657 30.81 -22.48 -20.60
CA ASP A 657 30.61 -21.04 -20.72
C ASP A 657 30.41 -20.40 -19.34
N SER A 658 30.92 -19.18 -19.16
CA SER A 658 30.72 -18.38 -17.93
C SER A 658 29.26 -18.15 -17.52
N ARG A 659 28.32 -18.34 -18.44
CA ARG A 659 26.87 -18.26 -18.21
C ARG A 659 26.26 -19.51 -17.60
N VAL A 660 27.02 -20.61 -17.60
CA VAL A 660 26.71 -21.85 -16.91
C VAL A 660 27.51 -21.88 -15.61
N SER A 661 26.82 -22.09 -14.49
CA SER A 661 27.43 -22.09 -13.17
C SER A 661 26.88 -23.22 -12.32
N GLY A 662 27.62 -23.62 -11.28
CA GLY A 662 27.23 -24.71 -10.38
C GLY A 662 28.02 -26.01 -10.54
N GLY A 663 29.15 -26.02 -11.26
CA GLY A 663 30.06 -27.17 -11.27
C GLY A 663 30.54 -27.55 -9.85
N SER A 664 30.63 -28.85 -9.58
CA SER A 664 30.82 -29.46 -8.25
C SER A 664 29.68 -29.26 -7.26
N THR A 665 28.49 -28.86 -7.74
CA THR A 665 27.24 -28.81 -6.95
C THR A 665 26.19 -29.70 -7.60
N ASN A 666 25.05 -29.89 -6.94
CA ASN A 666 23.93 -30.62 -7.52
C ASN A 666 22.96 -29.72 -8.30
N MET A 667 23.29 -28.44 -8.52
CA MET A 667 22.44 -27.52 -9.28
C MET A 667 23.25 -26.78 -10.35
N ILE A 668 22.85 -26.94 -11.61
CA ILE A 668 23.45 -26.22 -12.73
C ILE A 668 22.50 -25.10 -13.17
N SER A 669 22.96 -23.85 -13.08
CA SER A 669 22.23 -22.66 -13.53
C SER A 669 22.79 -22.17 -14.86
N ILE A 670 21.92 -21.94 -15.83
CA ILE A 670 22.20 -21.52 -17.21
C ILE A 670 21.46 -20.20 -17.47
N ASN A 671 22.19 -19.16 -17.83
CA ASN A 671 21.64 -17.84 -18.12
C ASN A 671 21.75 -17.51 -19.63
N PRO A 672 20.63 -17.39 -20.37
CA PRO A 672 20.62 -17.00 -21.79
C PRO A 672 21.24 -15.61 -22.03
N ASN A 673 21.72 -15.33 -23.24
CA ASN A 673 22.34 -14.02 -23.56
C ASN A 673 21.32 -12.89 -23.78
N SER A 674 20.07 -13.24 -24.07
CA SER A 674 18.99 -12.27 -24.27
C SER A 674 17.72 -12.82 -23.63
N ASP A 675 16.86 -11.90 -23.18
CA ASP A 675 15.56 -12.25 -22.65
C ASP A 675 14.78 -13.07 -23.68
N LEU A 676 14.04 -14.06 -23.19
CA LEU A 676 13.16 -14.86 -24.02
C LEU A 676 11.99 -14.01 -24.54
N GLU A 677 11.34 -14.44 -25.61
CA GLU A 677 10.16 -13.73 -26.13
C GLU A 677 8.94 -14.03 -25.27
N TYR A 678 8.03 -13.06 -25.13
CA TYR A 678 6.74 -13.23 -24.47
C TYR A 678 5.83 -14.19 -25.25
N ASP A 679 4.90 -14.85 -24.54
CA ASP A 679 3.91 -15.79 -25.09
C ASP A 679 4.52 -16.83 -26.05
N LYS A 680 5.70 -17.34 -25.70
CA LYS A 680 6.46 -18.27 -26.53
C LYS A 680 6.78 -19.54 -25.77
N GLN A 681 6.62 -20.66 -26.46
CA GLN A 681 7.04 -21.96 -25.97
C GLN A 681 8.51 -22.19 -26.31
N TYR A 682 9.25 -22.72 -25.34
CA TYR A 682 10.64 -23.13 -25.48
C TYR A 682 10.82 -24.57 -25.01
N TYR A 683 11.81 -25.26 -25.55
CA TYR A 683 12.33 -26.49 -24.98
C TYR A 683 13.86 -26.50 -24.99
N ILE A 684 14.44 -27.18 -24.01
CA ILE A 684 15.88 -27.20 -23.77
C ILE A 684 16.42 -28.60 -24.05
N THR A 685 17.54 -28.68 -24.74
CA THR A 685 18.31 -29.91 -24.90
C THR A 685 19.70 -29.75 -24.30
N VAL A 686 20.25 -30.83 -23.75
CA VAL A 686 21.57 -30.90 -23.14
C VAL A 686 22.28 -32.11 -23.73
N ASP A 687 23.49 -31.93 -24.26
CA ASP A 687 24.25 -33.03 -24.85
C ASP A 687 24.54 -34.15 -23.84
N VAL A 688 24.57 -35.38 -24.34
CA VAL A 688 25.00 -36.57 -23.57
C VAL A 688 26.46 -36.36 -23.14
N GLY A 689 26.75 -36.51 -21.84
CA GLY A 689 28.11 -36.33 -21.31
C GLY A 689 28.57 -34.87 -21.20
N ALA A 690 27.68 -33.88 -21.42
CA ALA A 690 27.99 -32.49 -21.06
C ALA A 690 28.18 -32.30 -19.55
N ILE A 691 27.52 -33.15 -18.76
CA ILE A 691 27.54 -33.15 -17.30
C ILE A 691 27.87 -34.58 -16.85
N SER A 692 28.68 -34.76 -15.82
CA SER A 692 28.97 -36.06 -15.17
C SER A 692 28.91 -35.91 -13.65
N ASP A 693 28.89 -37.00 -12.89
CA ASP A 693 29.11 -36.91 -11.44
C ASP A 693 30.61 -36.69 -11.12
N LEU A 694 30.94 -36.50 -9.84
CA LEU A 694 32.33 -36.33 -9.40
C LEU A 694 33.18 -37.62 -9.48
N ALA A 695 32.54 -38.78 -9.70
CA ALA A 695 33.20 -40.06 -9.94
C ALA A 695 33.49 -40.31 -11.44
N GLY A 696 32.96 -39.47 -12.33
CA GLY A 696 33.12 -39.52 -13.78
C GLY A 696 32.08 -40.36 -14.53
N ASN A 697 30.88 -40.60 -13.96
CA ASN A 697 29.77 -41.21 -14.70
C ASN A 697 28.96 -40.13 -15.45
N ASP A 698 28.81 -40.28 -16.76
CA ASP A 698 28.15 -39.28 -17.62
C ASP A 698 26.63 -39.23 -17.43
N TYR A 699 26.08 -38.01 -17.30
CA TYR A 699 24.65 -37.76 -17.44
C TYR A 699 24.19 -38.10 -18.87
N ALA A 700 23.03 -38.76 -18.96
CA ALA A 700 22.44 -39.18 -20.23
C ALA A 700 21.98 -38.01 -21.14
N GLY A 701 22.04 -36.76 -20.67
CA GLY A 701 21.61 -35.58 -21.42
C GLY A 701 20.09 -35.43 -21.52
N ILE A 702 19.66 -34.31 -22.10
CA ILE A 702 18.28 -34.03 -22.47
C ILE A 702 18.20 -34.00 -23.98
N THR A 703 17.75 -35.10 -24.59
CA THR A 703 17.82 -35.28 -26.05
C THR A 703 16.48 -35.17 -26.76
N THR A 704 15.40 -34.84 -26.05
CA THR A 704 14.05 -34.72 -26.62
C THR A 704 13.35 -33.47 -26.12
N ASP A 705 12.45 -32.94 -26.93
CA ASP A 705 11.64 -31.75 -26.65
C ASP A 705 10.65 -31.93 -25.49
N SER A 706 10.39 -33.17 -25.05
CA SER A 706 9.37 -33.52 -24.06
C SER A 706 9.83 -33.46 -22.59
N VAL A 707 11.14 -33.38 -22.36
CA VAL A 707 11.74 -33.51 -21.03
C VAL A 707 11.82 -32.17 -20.31
N TRP A 708 12.23 -31.11 -21.01
CA TRP A 708 12.30 -29.77 -20.45
C TRP A 708 11.73 -28.76 -21.43
N ARG A 709 10.43 -28.48 -21.30
CA ARG A 709 9.70 -27.46 -22.06
C ARG A 709 8.92 -26.53 -21.14
N PHE A 710 8.70 -25.29 -21.56
CA PHE A 710 7.89 -24.33 -20.83
C PHE A 710 7.37 -23.22 -21.76
N THR A 711 6.44 -22.41 -21.26
CA THR A 711 5.87 -21.25 -21.96
C THR A 711 6.08 -19.99 -21.12
N THR A 712 6.63 -18.95 -21.74
CA THR A 712 6.87 -17.64 -21.11
C THR A 712 5.56 -16.90 -20.82
N ILE A 713 5.63 -15.87 -19.97
CA ILE A 713 4.50 -15.01 -19.61
C ILE A 713 3.93 -14.27 -20.82
N ASP A 714 2.64 -13.93 -20.75
CA ASP A 714 1.95 -13.09 -21.74
C ASP A 714 2.64 -11.72 -21.85
N ASN A 715 2.58 -11.13 -23.05
CA ASN A 715 3.11 -9.78 -23.26
C ASN A 715 2.28 -8.73 -22.48
N PRO A 716 2.86 -7.96 -21.56
CA PRO A 716 2.13 -6.95 -20.78
C PRO A 716 1.69 -5.71 -21.58
N ASP A 717 2.20 -5.51 -22.79
CA ASP A 717 1.88 -4.43 -23.73
C ASP A 717 1.90 -5.01 -25.16
N ILE A 718 0.74 -5.48 -25.63
CA ILE A 718 0.66 -6.33 -26.83
C ILE A 718 0.80 -5.55 -28.14
N ASP A 719 0.41 -4.28 -28.15
CA ASP A 719 0.46 -3.40 -29.31
C ASP A 719 1.61 -2.39 -29.29
N THR A 720 2.41 -2.39 -28.22
CA THR A 720 3.73 -1.73 -28.07
C THR A 720 3.67 -0.22 -28.15
N ASP A 721 2.57 0.38 -27.71
CA ASP A 721 2.37 1.83 -27.72
C ASP A 721 2.95 2.55 -26.48
N GLY A 722 3.43 1.77 -25.50
CA GLY A 722 4.02 2.24 -24.26
C GLY A 722 3.07 2.30 -23.06
N VAL A 723 1.82 1.82 -23.20
CA VAL A 723 0.84 1.69 -22.11
C VAL A 723 0.58 0.22 -21.80
N GLN A 724 0.52 -0.14 -20.52
CA GLN A 724 0.28 -1.53 -20.14
C GLN A 724 -1.17 -1.94 -20.41
N ASN A 725 -1.36 -3.16 -20.92
CA ASN A 725 -2.68 -3.78 -21.14
C ASN A 725 -3.58 -3.71 -19.90
N SER A 726 -3.01 -3.74 -18.69
CA SER A 726 -3.76 -3.64 -17.43
C SER A 726 -4.44 -2.28 -17.24
N ILE A 727 -3.82 -1.19 -17.72
CA ILE A 727 -4.35 0.17 -17.68
C ILE A 727 -5.45 0.31 -18.73
N GLU A 728 -5.17 -0.14 -19.95
CA GLU A 728 -6.09 -0.03 -21.08
C GLU A 728 -7.34 -0.89 -20.90
N ASN A 729 -7.20 -2.14 -20.45
CA ASN A 729 -8.34 -3.00 -20.15
C ASN A 729 -9.21 -2.49 -18.99
N SER A 730 -8.66 -1.60 -18.15
CA SER A 730 -9.40 -0.92 -17.09
C SER A 730 -10.14 0.34 -17.58
N ALA A 731 -9.91 0.76 -18.82
CA ALA A 731 -10.60 1.90 -19.41
C ALA A 731 -12.12 1.65 -19.51
N PRO A 732 -12.94 2.72 -19.64
CA PRO A 732 -14.39 2.61 -19.74
C PRO A 732 -14.84 1.61 -20.80
N ASN A 733 -16.04 1.03 -20.63
CA ASN A 733 -16.57 0.01 -21.54
C ASN A 733 -15.69 -1.25 -21.62
N SER A 734 -15.13 -1.65 -20.46
CA SER A 734 -14.28 -2.86 -20.32
C SER A 734 -13.06 -2.87 -21.24
N GLY A 735 -12.41 -1.70 -21.42
CA GLY A 735 -11.23 -1.56 -22.26
C GLY A 735 -11.49 -1.24 -23.73
N ASP A 736 -12.74 -1.13 -24.17
CA ASP A 736 -13.13 -0.62 -25.51
C ASP A 736 -13.63 0.83 -25.36
N ALA A 737 -12.73 1.74 -24.97
CA ALA A 737 -13.13 3.09 -24.57
C ALA A 737 -13.47 3.97 -25.77
N ASN A 738 -13.05 3.60 -26.99
CA ASN A 738 -13.49 4.25 -28.22
C ASN A 738 -14.86 3.71 -28.73
N ASN A 739 -15.38 2.63 -28.13
CA ASN A 739 -16.65 1.96 -28.44
C ASN A 739 -16.76 1.54 -29.92
N ASP A 740 -15.69 0.94 -30.45
CA ASP A 740 -15.66 0.35 -31.80
C ASP A 740 -15.90 -1.16 -31.81
N GLY A 741 -15.97 -1.80 -30.63
CA GLY A 741 -16.23 -3.22 -30.44
C GLY A 741 -14.98 -4.07 -30.34
N THR A 742 -13.79 -3.47 -30.39
CA THR A 742 -12.49 -4.11 -30.17
C THR A 742 -11.88 -3.52 -28.89
N LEU A 743 -11.13 -4.32 -28.13
CA LEU A 743 -10.39 -3.77 -26.99
C LEU A 743 -9.30 -2.84 -27.50
N ASP A 744 -9.15 -1.68 -26.84
CA ASP A 744 -8.16 -0.68 -27.20
C ASP A 744 -6.76 -1.31 -27.20
N SER A 745 -6.44 -2.11 -26.16
CA SER A 745 -5.18 -2.85 -26.03
C SER A 745 -4.97 -3.95 -27.06
N GLN A 746 -5.81 -4.07 -28.09
CA GLN A 746 -5.64 -5.00 -29.20
C GLN A 746 -5.49 -4.24 -30.53
N GLN A 747 -5.37 -2.93 -30.48
CA GLN A 747 -5.42 -2.05 -31.63
C GLN A 747 -4.25 -1.08 -31.55
N SER A 748 -3.19 -1.34 -32.32
CA SER A 748 -2.02 -0.44 -32.34
C SER A 748 -2.31 1.00 -32.75
N ASN A 749 -3.50 1.31 -33.28
CA ASN A 749 -3.95 2.65 -33.62
C ASN A 749 -4.82 3.31 -32.54
N VAL A 750 -5.02 2.68 -31.39
CA VAL A 750 -5.86 3.15 -30.28
C VAL A 750 -5.07 2.97 -28.98
N VAL A 751 -5.09 3.97 -28.10
CA VAL A 751 -4.44 3.88 -26.79
C VAL A 751 -5.32 4.50 -25.71
N SER A 752 -5.45 3.83 -24.58
CA SER A 752 -6.24 4.28 -23.43
C SER A 752 -5.41 4.46 -22.16
N LEU A 753 -5.28 5.70 -21.68
CA LEU A 753 -4.48 6.01 -20.49
C LEU A 753 -5.21 6.87 -19.47
N VAL A 754 -4.73 6.87 -18.23
CA VAL A 754 -5.21 7.79 -17.19
C VAL A 754 -4.53 9.15 -17.37
N ASN A 755 -5.33 10.20 -17.55
CA ASN A 755 -4.82 11.56 -17.64
C ASN A 755 -4.32 12.03 -16.26
N PRO A 756 -3.03 12.32 -16.08
CA PRO A 756 -2.45 12.67 -14.79
C PRO A 756 -2.93 14.03 -14.25
N ASN A 757 -3.47 14.90 -15.11
CA ASN A 757 -3.95 16.22 -14.70
C ASN A 757 -5.39 16.18 -14.17
N SER A 758 -6.21 15.24 -14.65
CA SER A 758 -7.63 15.13 -14.29
C SER A 758 -8.01 13.85 -13.54
N ASN A 759 -7.11 12.87 -13.46
CA ASN A 759 -7.36 11.51 -12.95
C ASN A 759 -8.58 10.85 -13.62
N GLN A 760 -8.84 11.18 -14.88
CA GLN A 760 -9.86 10.56 -15.73
C GLN A 760 -9.19 9.82 -16.89
N TYR A 761 -9.87 8.81 -17.45
CA TYR A 761 -9.39 8.17 -18.66
C TYR A 761 -9.40 9.13 -19.86
N MET A 762 -8.45 8.93 -20.76
CA MET A 762 -8.43 9.53 -22.08
C MET A 762 -8.03 8.46 -23.10
N THR A 763 -8.69 8.46 -24.24
CA THR A 763 -8.42 7.51 -25.33
C THR A 763 -8.07 8.28 -26.59
N LEU A 764 -6.95 7.94 -27.22
CA LEU A 764 -6.56 8.44 -28.54
C LEU A 764 -6.80 7.33 -29.56
N ALA A 765 -7.54 7.63 -30.64
CA ALA A 765 -7.77 6.71 -31.74
C ALA A 765 -7.42 7.37 -33.08
N LEU A 766 -6.54 6.72 -33.83
CA LEU A 766 -6.10 7.11 -35.17
C LEU A 766 -6.73 6.23 -36.25
N SER A 767 -6.59 6.62 -37.52
CA SER A 767 -6.95 5.73 -38.63
C SER A 767 -6.13 4.44 -38.62
N SER A 768 -6.75 3.32 -39.00
CA SER A 768 -6.17 1.95 -38.94
C SER A 768 -4.92 1.70 -39.82
N GLY A 769 -4.40 2.73 -40.48
CA GLY A 769 -3.12 2.68 -41.20
C GLY A 769 -1.94 3.22 -40.39
N CYS A 770 -2.18 3.66 -39.16
CA CYS A 770 -1.17 4.15 -38.23
C CYS A 770 -1.02 3.21 -37.04
N SER A 771 0.18 3.14 -36.48
CA SER A 771 0.46 2.53 -35.18
C SER A 771 1.06 3.57 -34.26
N ILE A 772 0.45 3.79 -33.10
CA ILE A 772 0.93 4.69 -32.06
C ILE A 772 2.16 4.02 -31.45
N THR A 773 3.26 4.76 -31.37
CA THR A 773 4.54 4.25 -30.83
C THR A 773 4.93 4.91 -29.52
N SER A 774 4.29 6.05 -29.20
CA SER A 774 4.42 6.69 -27.91
C SER A 774 3.28 7.68 -27.69
N ILE A 775 2.86 7.79 -26.43
CA ILE A 775 1.93 8.81 -25.97
C ILE A 775 2.34 9.32 -24.59
N SER A 776 2.12 10.61 -24.35
CA SER A 776 2.27 11.22 -23.03
C SER A 776 1.33 12.41 -22.89
N ILE A 777 1.06 12.81 -21.66
CA ILE A 777 0.27 14.01 -21.36
C ILE A 777 1.12 14.93 -20.52
N SER A 778 1.35 16.14 -21.02
CA SER A 778 2.12 17.16 -20.30
C SER A 778 1.24 18.35 -19.94
N PRO A 779 1.39 18.95 -18.74
CA PRO A 779 0.73 20.20 -18.44
C PRO A 779 1.28 21.31 -19.34
N GLU A 780 0.48 22.31 -19.69
CA GLU A 780 0.93 23.45 -20.49
C GLU A 780 2.16 24.14 -19.87
N SER A 781 2.22 24.18 -18.54
CA SER A 781 3.34 24.74 -17.77
C SER A 781 4.71 24.09 -18.04
N SER A 782 4.76 22.93 -18.71
CA SER A 782 6.03 22.33 -19.14
C SER A 782 6.60 22.96 -20.41
N ASN A 783 5.82 23.74 -21.15
CA ASN A 783 6.25 24.38 -22.38
C ASN A 783 6.94 25.73 -22.13
N THR A 784 7.89 26.05 -23.00
CA THR A 784 8.66 27.30 -22.95
C THR A 784 7.78 28.55 -22.99
N GLU A 785 6.73 28.50 -23.81
CA GLU A 785 5.73 29.57 -23.96
C GLU A 785 4.35 29.05 -23.53
N GLN A 786 3.58 29.94 -22.91
CA GLN A 786 2.22 29.68 -22.45
C GLN A 786 1.22 30.36 -23.40
N ASP A 787 0.03 29.78 -23.53
CA ASP A 787 -1.08 30.30 -24.30
C ASP A 787 -2.03 31.07 -23.39
N ASP A 788 -1.62 32.29 -23.00
CA ASP A 788 -2.29 33.14 -22.00
C ASP A 788 -3.82 33.30 -22.14
N SER A 789 -4.37 33.03 -23.33
CA SER A 789 -5.81 33.12 -23.63
C SER A 789 -6.61 31.87 -23.24
N TYR A 790 -5.95 30.75 -22.93
CA TYR A 790 -6.59 29.45 -22.70
C TYR A 790 -6.00 28.75 -21.48
N ALA A 791 -6.81 27.90 -20.84
CA ALA A 791 -6.35 27.02 -19.76
C ALA A 791 -6.48 25.55 -20.20
N TYR A 792 -5.45 24.74 -19.94
CA TYR A 792 -5.38 23.34 -20.38
C TYR A 792 -5.54 22.38 -19.20
N GLN A 793 -6.76 22.28 -18.67
CA GLN A 793 -7.06 21.41 -17.51
C GLN A 793 -6.75 19.92 -17.76
N ASN A 794 -6.78 19.49 -19.02
CA ASN A 794 -6.48 18.11 -19.43
C ASN A 794 -5.08 17.94 -20.02
N GLY A 795 -4.23 18.98 -19.96
CA GLY A 795 -2.91 19.00 -20.58
C GLY A 795 -2.90 18.95 -22.10
N LEU A 796 -1.71 18.79 -22.66
CA LEU A 796 -1.45 18.49 -24.07
C LEU A 796 -1.12 17.01 -24.20
N VAL A 797 -1.82 16.34 -25.11
CA VAL A 797 -1.56 14.99 -25.57
C VAL A 797 -0.43 15.07 -26.58
N ASN A 798 0.72 14.50 -26.25
CA ASN A 798 1.86 14.40 -27.16
C ASN A 798 1.94 12.94 -27.61
N PHE A 799 1.67 12.68 -28.89
CA PHE A 799 1.79 11.33 -29.45
C PHE A 799 2.71 11.30 -30.67
N THR A 800 3.30 10.13 -30.90
CA THR A 800 4.01 9.76 -32.13
C THR A 800 3.34 8.53 -32.71
N ALA A 801 3.05 8.54 -34.01
CA ALA A 801 2.46 7.42 -34.71
C ALA A 801 3.14 7.14 -36.05
N ASN A 802 3.49 5.88 -36.30
CA ASN A 802 4.02 5.42 -37.57
C ASN A 802 2.87 5.01 -38.50
N CYS A 803 2.66 5.74 -39.58
CA CYS A 803 1.60 5.51 -40.57
C CYS A 803 2.12 4.84 -41.86
N GLY A 804 3.38 4.39 -41.88
CA GLY A 804 4.00 3.54 -42.90
C GLY A 804 4.15 4.15 -44.30
N SER A 805 3.50 5.26 -44.60
CA SER A 805 3.49 5.89 -45.92
C SER A 805 3.63 7.41 -45.83
N SER A 806 4.54 7.93 -46.64
CA SER A 806 4.79 9.37 -46.76
C SER A 806 3.52 10.08 -47.25
N GLY A 807 3.08 11.12 -46.54
CA GLY A 807 1.88 11.90 -46.84
C GLY A 807 0.56 11.24 -46.42
N PHE A 808 0.59 10.23 -45.56
CA PHE A 808 -0.63 9.59 -45.04
C PHE A 808 -1.50 10.61 -44.28
N GLU A 809 -2.79 10.64 -44.58
CA GLU A 809 -3.78 11.45 -43.85
C GLU A 809 -4.53 10.56 -42.85
N SER A 810 -4.36 10.86 -41.56
CA SER A 810 -5.02 10.17 -40.46
C SER A 810 -6.12 11.05 -39.84
N THR A 811 -7.24 10.44 -39.48
CA THR A 811 -8.25 11.07 -38.62
C THR A 811 -7.89 10.78 -37.17
N VAL A 812 -7.75 11.84 -36.37
CA VAL A 812 -7.50 11.78 -34.92
C VAL A 812 -8.83 11.92 -34.20
N ASN A 813 -9.12 11.01 -33.28
CA ASN A 813 -10.20 11.13 -32.30
C ASN A 813 -9.59 11.04 -30.90
N ILE A 814 -9.86 12.03 -30.05
CA ILE A 814 -9.42 12.01 -28.65
C ILE A 814 -10.65 12.09 -27.76
N TYR A 815 -10.87 11.06 -26.97
CA TYR A 815 -11.97 10.91 -26.02
C TYR A 815 -11.53 11.39 -24.65
N TYR A 816 -12.09 12.49 -24.18
CA TYR A 816 -11.84 13.04 -22.85
C TYR A 816 -12.99 12.67 -21.92
N PHE A 817 -12.81 11.64 -21.09
CA PHE A 817 -13.85 11.17 -20.16
C PHE A 817 -14.03 12.15 -19.00
N GLY A 818 -15.29 12.35 -18.59
CA GLY A 818 -15.66 13.28 -17.52
C GLY A 818 -15.58 14.76 -17.89
N VAL A 819 -15.21 15.09 -19.14
CA VAL A 819 -15.05 16.48 -19.61
C VAL A 819 -16.30 16.93 -20.35
N ASN A 820 -16.77 18.15 -20.05
CA ASN A 820 -17.84 18.83 -20.77
C ASN A 820 -17.25 19.73 -21.86
N LYS A 821 -17.85 19.77 -23.05
CA LYS A 821 -17.29 20.52 -24.19
C LYS A 821 -17.46 22.04 -24.11
N GLU A 822 -18.25 22.57 -23.18
CA GLU A 822 -18.57 24.00 -23.10
C GLU A 822 -17.32 24.87 -22.93
N ASN A 823 -17.20 25.90 -23.78
CA ASN A 823 -16.08 26.84 -23.80
C ASN A 823 -14.70 26.20 -24.08
N LEU A 824 -14.67 25.01 -24.67
CA LEU A 824 -13.45 24.35 -25.12
C LEU A 824 -13.22 24.55 -26.61
N ILE A 825 -11.94 24.66 -26.98
CA ILE A 825 -11.48 24.59 -28.37
C ILE A 825 -10.26 23.68 -28.48
N VAL A 826 -10.07 23.04 -29.63
CA VAL A 826 -8.89 22.20 -29.89
C VAL A 826 -7.72 23.07 -30.32
N ARG A 827 -6.62 22.96 -29.58
CA ARG A 827 -5.41 23.76 -29.73
C ARG A 827 -4.24 22.84 -30.02
N LYS A 828 -3.38 23.26 -30.94
CA LYS A 828 -2.12 22.61 -31.25
C LYS A 828 -0.98 23.47 -30.72
N TYR A 829 -0.03 22.84 -30.04
CA TYR A 829 1.27 23.43 -29.76
C TYR A 829 2.24 23.12 -30.90
N ASN A 830 3.13 24.03 -31.24
CA ASN A 830 4.24 23.74 -32.14
C ASN A 830 5.55 23.95 -31.39
N ALA A 831 6.23 22.85 -31.03
CA ALA A 831 7.47 22.88 -30.26
C ALA A 831 8.66 23.51 -31.01
N ASN A 832 8.64 23.49 -32.35
CA ASN A 832 9.68 24.09 -33.17
C ASN A 832 9.60 25.63 -33.19
N THR A 833 8.38 26.18 -33.12
CA THR A 833 8.14 27.63 -33.11
C THR A 833 7.77 28.19 -31.73
N ASN A 834 7.54 27.32 -30.74
CA ASN A 834 6.96 27.63 -29.43
C ASN A 834 5.64 28.43 -29.53
N THR A 835 4.76 28.07 -30.47
CA THR A 835 3.49 28.79 -30.69
C THR A 835 2.28 27.89 -30.62
N TYR A 836 1.16 28.42 -30.14
CA TYR A 836 -0.14 27.74 -30.15
C TYR A 836 -1.02 28.23 -31.31
N SER A 837 -1.79 27.30 -31.88
CA SER A 837 -2.75 27.59 -32.93
C SER A 837 -4.05 26.81 -32.74
N THR A 838 -5.17 27.38 -33.20
CA THR A 838 -6.46 26.67 -33.19
C THR A 838 -6.52 25.74 -34.40
N ILE A 839 -6.88 24.48 -34.17
CA ILE A 839 -7.20 23.56 -35.26
C ILE A 839 -8.63 23.88 -35.72
N SER A 840 -8.76 24.76 -36.72
CA SER A 840 -10.05 25.29 -37.17
C SER A 840 -10.98 24.24 -37.79
N THR A 841 -10.44 23.11 -38.23
CA THR A 841 -11.18 21.96 -38.77
C THR A 841 -11.64 20.99 -37.68
N ALA A 842 -11.19 21.16 -36.43
CA ALA A 842 -11.54 20.25 -35.37
C ALA A 842 -13.00 20.39 -34.95
N MET A 843 -13.63 19.26 -34.66
CA MET A 843 -15.00 19.18 -34.14
C MET A 843 -14.98 18.62 -32.71
N LEU A 844 -15.78 19.22 -31.83
CA LEU A 844 -16.03 18.70 -30.48
C LEU A 844 -17.44 18.14 -30.39
N THR A 845 -17.53 16.84 -30.09
CA THR A 845 -18.80 16.15 -29.85
C THR A 845 -18.84 15.58 -28.44
N GLU A 846 -20.01 15.16 -27.97
CA GLU A 846 -20.17 14.48 -26.68
C GLU A 846 -20.87 13.16 -26.91
N GLN A 847 -20.41 12.12 -26.22
CA GLN A 847 -20.95 10.77 -26.27
C GLN A 847 -21.08 10.21 -24.85
N ILE A 848 -21.96 9.23 -24.68
CA ILE A 848 -22.06 8.45 -23.44
C ILE A 848 -21.53 7.05 -23.75
N ILE A 849 -20.44 6.67 -23.11
CA ILE A 849 -19.78 5.36 -23.26
C ILE A 849 -19.78 4.72 -21.89
N ASP A 850 -20.42 3.55 -21.75
CA ASP A 850 -20.62 2.85 -20.47
C ASP A 850 -21.16 3.74 -19.34
N GLY A 851 -22.14 4.58 -19.66
CA GLY A 851 -22.75 5.52 -18.70
C GLY A 851 -21.89 6.73 -18.31
N LYS A 852 -20.66 6.85 -18.85
CA LYS A 852 -19.76 7.99 -18.63
C LYS A 852 -19.81 8.97 -19.79
N LEU A 853 -19.80 10.26 -19.49
CA LEU A 853 -19.70 11.32 -20.51
C LEU A 853 -18.27 11.37 -21.06
N ALA A 854 -18.12 11.40 -22.39
CA ALA A 854 -16.86 11.64 -23.08
C ALA A 854 -17.01 12.79 -24.08
N THR A 855 -16.16 13.81 -23.98
CA THR A 855 -16.01 14.83 -25.03
C THR A 855 -15.01 14.33 -26.06
N VAL A 856 -15.40 14.23 -27.33
CA VAL A 856 -14.56 13.71 -28.42
C VAL A 856 -14.10 14.85 -29.30
N ALA A 857 -12.78 15.05 -29.38
CA ALA A 857 -12.12 15.96 -30.30
C ALA A 857 -11.73 15.21 -31.59
N THR A 858 -12.29 15.62 -32.73
CA THR A 858 -12.03 14.98 -34.02
C THR A 858 -11.41 15.96 -35.00
N TYR A 859 -10.29 15.62 -35.62
CA TYR A 859 -9.66 16.40 -36.71
C TYR A 859 -8.81 15.50 -37.62
N SER A 860 -8.34 16.04 -38.74
CA SER A 860 -7.46 15.33 -39.68
C SER A 860 -6.05 15.91 -39.64
N ILE A 861 -5.06 15.04 -39.70
CA ILE A 861 -3.64 15.36 -39.75
C ILE A 861 -2.99 14.58 -40.89
N THR A 862 -2.07 15.22 -41.61
CA THR A 862 -1.34 14.60 -42.73
C THR A 862 0.14 14.60 -42.40
N ASP A 863 0.82 13.47 -42.62
CA ASP A 863 2.29 13.33 -42.50
C ASP A 863 3.02 14.32 -43.42
N GLY A 864 3.80 15.22 -42.82
CA GLY A 864 4.41 16.38 -43.46
C GLY A 864 3.49 17.57 -43.76
N GLY A 865 2.28 17.56 -43.21
CA GLY A 865 1.35 18.69 -43.24
C GLY A 865 1.64 19.75 -42.18
N ASN A 866 0.91 20.87 -42.20
CA ASN A 866 1.11 21.97 -41.23
C ASN A 866 0.73 21.62 -39.79
N LEU A 867 -0.09 20.58 -39.59
CA LEU A 867 -0.46 20.08 -38.27
C LEU A 867 0.48 18.98 -37.79
N ASP A 868 1.41 18.52 -38.61
CA ASP A 868 2.45 17.59 -38.18
C ASP A 868 3.62 18.36 -37.59
N GLN A 869 4.11 17.96 -36.42
CA GLN A 869 5.04 18.76 -35.63
C GLN A 869 6.39 18.96 -36.34
N ASP A 870 6.93 17.92 -36.97
CA ASP A 870 8.21 18.01 -37.68
C ASP A 870 8.05 18.53 -39.12
N GLY A 871 6.84 18.47 -39.67
CA GLY A 871 6.51 18.88 -41.03
C GLY A 871 7.22 18.05 -42.10
N LEU A 872 7.70 16.85 -41.78
CA LEU A 872 8.39 15.96 -42.70
C LEU A 872 7.44 14.87 -43.18
N SER A 873 7.34 14.65 -44.49
CA SER A 873 6.59 13.49 -45.01
C SER A 873 7.45 12.22 -44.93
N ASN A 874 7.69 11.70 -43.73
CA ASN A 874 8.56 10.55 -43.46
C ASN A 874 7.76 9.29 -43.07
N GLY A 875 6.43 9.37 -43.06
CA GLY A 875 5.52 8.31 -42.63
C GLY A 875 5.26 8.30 -41.13
N VAL A 876 5.68 9.33 -40.38
CA VAL A 876 5.53 9.43 -38.92
C VAL A 876 4.83 10.74 -38.59
N ILE A 877 3.72 10.65 -37.87
CA ILE A 877 2.96 11.80 -37.39
C ILE A 877 3.36 12.09 -35.94
N ILE A 878 3.73 13.33 -35.66
CA ILE A 878 4.01 13.81 -34.30
C ILE A 878 3.05 14.96 -33.99
N ASP A 879 2.27 14.84 -32.91
CA ASP A 879 1.25 15.85 -32.61
C ASP A 879 1.09 16.13 -31.11
N PRO A 880 1.51 17.33 -30.66
CA PRO A 880 1.13 17.88 -29.36
C PRO A 880 -0.15 18.73 -29.47
N VAL A 881 -1.26 18.19 -28.95
CA VAL A 881 -2.62 18.76 -29.06
C VAL A 881 -3.34 18.77 -27.72
N GLY A 882 -4.24 19.73 -27.45
CA GLY A 882 -5.06 19.69 -26.24
C GLY A 882 -6.32 20.55 -26.31
N LEU A 883 -7.13 20.46 -25.27
CA LEU A 883 -8.34 21.26 -25.10
C LEU A 883 -8.02 22.55 -24.34
N GLY A 884 -8.04 23.68 -25.03
CA GLY A 884 -7.92 25.00 -24.44
C GLY A 884 -9.28 25.52 -23.99
N GLN A 885 -9.43 25.81 -22.70
CA GLN A 885 -10.63 26.44 -22.14
C GLN A 885 -10.52 27.96 -22.18
N ILE A 886 -11.52 28.64 -22.74
CA ILE A 886 -11.54 30.11 -22.84
C ILE A 886 -11.63 30.74 -21.43
N THR A 887 -10.66 31.57 -21.05
CA THR A 887 -10.67 32.30 -19.77
C THR A 887 -11.49 33.60 -19.89
N GLN A 888 -12.25 33.99 -18.85
CA GLN A 888 -13.29 35.05 -18.88
C GLN A 888 -12.84 36.49 -19.20
N ILE A 889 -11.60 36.77 -19.61
CA ILE A 889 -11.10 38.13 -19.85
C ILE A 889 -11.72 38.81 -21.10
N GLN A 890 -12.44 38.09 -21.97
CA GLN A 890 -13.08 38.69 -23.17
C GLN A 890 -14.59 39.00 -23.07
N ALA A 891 -15.24 38.90 -21.91
CA ALA A 891 -16.67 39.26 -21.80
C ALA A 891 -16.94 40.77 -21.64
N GLN A 892 -15.93 41.63 -21.60
CA GLN A 892 -16.09 43.04 -21.25
C GLN A 892 -15.28 43.99 -22.15
N GLU A 893 -15.62 44.10 -23.44
CA GLU A 893 -15.33 45.31 -24.23
C GLU A 893 -16.11 45.36 -25.56
N ILE A 894 -17.43 45.54 -25.48
CA ILE A 894 -18.20 46.17 -26.57
C ILE A 894 -18.95 47.36 -25.96
N GLY A 895 -18.20 48.43 -25.69
CA GLY A 895 -18.71 49.64 -25.05
C GLY A 895 -17.82 50.85 -25.31
N SER A 896 -18.08 51.53 -26.43
CA SER A 896 -17.74 52.94 -26.71
C SER A 896 -16.26 53.38 -26.70
N SER A 897 -15.74 53.77 -27.87
CA SER A 897 -15.50 55.18 -28.21
C SER A 897 -14.88 55.32 -29.60
N GLY A 898 -15.42 56.26 -30.39
CA GLY A 898 -14.95 56.56 -31.74
C GLY A 898 -13.94 57.70 -31.79
N GLY A 899 -13.18 57.73 -32.89
CA GLY A 899 -12.37 58.87 -33.33
C GLY A 899 -11.55 58.50 -34.58
N GLY A 900 -12.04 58.86 -35.76
CA GLY A 900 -11.51 58.44 -37.07
C GLY A 900 -10.68 59.47 -37.85
N GLY A 901 -10.24 59.04 -39.05
CA GLY A 901 -9.66 59.84 -40.15
C GLY A 901 -8.54 59.08 -40.90
N LEU A 902 -8.83 58.18 -41.86
CA LEU A 902 -8.89 58.36 -43.35
C LEU A 902 -7.51 58.63 -44.00
N VAL A 903 -7.00 57.95 -45.05
CA VAL A 903 -7.51 57.59 -46.41
C VAL A 903 -6.65 56.38 -46.93
N ASP A 904 -7.11 55.33 -47.66
CA ASP A 904 -7.43 55.28 -49.11
C ASP A 904 -8.08 53.92 -49.53
N THR A 905 -8.79 53.99 -50.66
CA THR A 905 -9.86 53.23 -51.35
C THR A 905 -9.57 51.81 -51.89
N GLY A 906 -10.53 50.90 -52.17
CA GLY A 906 -12.00 50.93 -52.15
C GLY A 906 -12.65 49.56 -52.46
N GLN A 907 -13.85 49.33 -51.91
CA GLN A 907 -14.76 48.22 -52.23
C GLN A 907 -15.93 48.71 -53.10
N LYS A 908 -16.32 47.89 -54.08
CA LYS A 908 -17.62 47.95 -54.77
C LYS A 908 -18.36 46.63 -54.53
N LEU A 909 -19.47 46.69 -53.79
CA LEU A 909 -20.53 45.69 -53.76
C LEU A 909 -21.50 45.94 -54.92
N ILE A 910 -21.86 44.89 -55.67
CA ILE A 910 -23.01 44.90 -56.58
C ILE A 910 -23.84 43.63 -56.36
N THR A 911 -25.13 43.89 -56.15
CA THR A 911 -26.31 43.04 -55.98
C THR A 911 -26.63 42.15 -57.18
N TYR A 912 -27.28 40.98 -56.99
CA TYR A 912 -28.35 40.49 -57.87
C TYR A 912 -29.33 39.52 -57.17
N TRP A 913 -30.61 39.74 -57.44
CA TRP A 913 -31.78 38.87 -57.20
C TRP A 913 -31.98 37.88 -58.36
N ILE A 914 -32.46 36.65 -58.11
CA ILE A 914 -33.26 35.85 -59.06
C ILE A 914 -34.38 35.09 -58.32
N ILE A 915 -35.59 35.21 -58.87
CA ILE A 915 -36.85 34.49 -58.56
C ILE A 915 -37.05 33.38 -59.60
N SER A 916 -37.85 32.33 -59.26
CA SER A 916 -38.88 31.63 -60.09
C SER A 916 -38.79 30.09 -59.89
N SER A 917 -39.85 29.25 -59.79
CA SER A 917 -41.32 29.31 -59.93
C SER A 917 -41.90 28.09 -59.16
N LEU A 918 -42.97 28.19 -58.36
CA LEU A 918 -44.40 28.06 -58.70
C LEU A 918 -44.88 26.65 -59.13
N PHE A 919 -45.66 25.98 -58.26
CA PHE A 919 -46.80 25.12 -58.64
C PHE A 919 -48.00 25.47 -57.75
N VAL A 920 -49.16 25.63 -58.40
CA VAL A 920 -50.47 26.04 -57.86
C VAL A 920 -51.39 24.83 -57.86
N VAL A 921 -52.13 24.58 -56.76
CA VAL A 921 -53.56 24.19 -56.77
C VAL A 921 -54.23 24.59 -55.43
N THR A 922 -55.35 25.34 -55.51
CA THR A 922 -56.44 25.52 -54.49
C THR A 922 -57.76 24.95 -55.10
N PRO A 923 -58.98 24.97 -54.47
CA PRO A 923 -59.45 25.38 -53.11
C PRO A 923 -60.50 24.42 -52.45
N ILE A 924 -61.16 24.90 -51.36
CA ILE A 924 -62.51 24.59 -50.77
C ILE A 924 -62.39 24.06 -49.31
N LEU A 925 -63.03 24.56 -48.22
CA LEU A 925 -64.34 25.22 -47.99
C LEU A 925 -64.34 26.10 -46.70
N VAL A 926 -65.27 27.06 -46.71
CA VAL A 926 -65.82 27.98 -45.69
C VAL A 926 -66.41 27.29 -44.43
N PHE A 927 -66.32 27.90 -43.23
CA PHE A 927 -67.48 28.32 -42.36
C PHE A 927 -67.07 29.05 -41.05
N TYR A 928 -67.48 30.33 -40.98
CA TYR A 928 -68.08 31.16 -39.88
C TYR A 928 -67.64 31.10 -38.39
N LEU A 929 -67.24 32.28 -37.89
CA LEU A 929 -67.70 33.06 -36.69
C LEU A 929 -67.92 32.34 -35.34
N SER A 930 -67.42 32.84 -34.18
CA SER A 930 -67.74 34.14 -33.59
C SER A 930 -66.88 34.44 -32.33
N ARG A 931 -66.52 35.72 -32.16
CA ARG A 931 -65.98 36.34 -30.93
C ARG A 931 -66.98 36.31 -29.76
N SER A 932 -66.51 36.38 -28.51
CA SER A 932 -66.78 37.52 -27.58
C SER A 932 -66.44 37.23 -26.11
N LYS A 933 -65.93 38.29 -25.45
CA LYS A 933 -65.57 38.55 -24.05
C LYS A 933 -66.70 38.34 -23.00
N HIS A 934 -66.32 38.02 -21.76
CA HIS A 934 -66.55 38.76 -20.47
C HIS A 934 -66.43 37.79 -19.26
N SER A 935 -65.48 37.97 -18.32
CA SER A 935 -65.48 38.81 -17.10
C SER A 935 -66.37 38.32 -15.93
N ASN A 936 -65.68 37.95 -14.84
CA ASN A 936 -65.94 38.14 -13.40
C ASN A 936 -67.30 37.77 -12.75
N LYS A 937 -67.22 36.94 -11.70
CA LYS A 937 -67.69 37.14 -10.29
C LYS A 937 -67.99 35.76 -9.64
N MET A 938 -67.26 35.37 -8.59
CA MET A 938 -67.48 35.59 -7.14
C MET A 938 -68.18 34.41 -6.42
N PHE A 939 -67.78 34.26 -5.15
CA PHE A 939 -68.34 33.49 -4.01
C PHE A 939 -67.93 32.01 -3.93
N ASN A 940 -67.41 31.51 -2.81
CA ASN A 940 -67.46 31.97 -1.40
C ASN A 940 -66.13 31.71 -0.69
#